data_AF-A0A094F2Y0-F1
#
_entry.id   AF-A0A094F2Y0-F1
#
_cell.length_a   1.000
_cell.length_b   1.000
_cell.length_c   1.000
_cell.angle_alpha   90.00
_cell.angle_beta   90.00
_cell.angle_gamma   90.00
#
_symmetry.space_group_name_H-M   'P 1'
#
loop_
_entity.id
_entity.type
_entity.pdbx_description
1 polymer ?
#
loop_
_entity_poly.entity_id
_entity_poly.type
_entity_poly.pdbx_seq_one_letter_code
_entity_poly.pdbx_strand_id
1 'polypeptide(L)'
;MAKGQQPSQSGPIGEVTEPPKLDLETYIQNYTGTTKFERLLFIGLHSTVLRTEALKAAVAEAKKGRNVAHYNAAQEAYSRVAPDEPEAQHDAQWVTSMEKQNKVEGARLEAELKGYKNNLIKESIRIGNEDCGKFYQSIGNLQKAYEAYQRMRQDAIINKHIIELNKHLTTITIEQKNWLGAVNHAQKLLSVTEQTQTEEAKAVQPFIKIAQGLAFMAQKKYSDAATSFLGVGTGMDAPAIMSGNDVAIYGGLCALASIDRDQLQKKVLNSTTFRSYLELEPEVRRAITSFVNGRYSVCLSILEGYRNDYLLDIHLSSHVSDIFRLIRSKSIAQYFIPFSCVTLESLNASFAQSGESIEEELLGMIKNGTLNARIDTIKGTLNAVIPSPRAQLQQKTLDSVKEYERELRQRILRMNIINAGLELEPKNGVSLGGDQSTDLDQIDFEAIGSPPYGSSFKDLEGDETLGCYKGVSCANSSSDSDIRPNKCYCTLLKAYTRYCHGVLGAGGSNAVQTVFMTRKDLQCIHEPFGDAFYFGPERLSSRYEDDVKARDESGFSDSTFKSVFDEIEKQTQQGKRVFIKDITHYLAPPYGKPASIAPSLAGAPKRGVGTNGAVTNGVTNGVTNGVAATNGNGTNGHVTNGNAANGHTTNGHTTNGHTTNGHTTNGHAANGHATNGHATNGNVTNGNATSSAPYPYNTEAEPGNPTVVPEEILKKFHFTFLIRHPRSSIPSYFRCTIPPLNKVTGFYNFDPSEAGYDELRRVFDFLKSKGHVGPAIAGKYEGNLPNGEVSITMIDADDLLDNPNGIIEAYCKEVGMDYDPGMLNWDTEEDHAQAKRAFEKWRGFHNDAIESCSLKPRDSKHAKKTKTVEEENECWKETYGAEGARIIRECVDANIPDYEYLKSFALKVPFKAPGEA
;
A
#
# COMPACT_ATOMS: atom_id res chain seq x y z
N MET A 1 18.42 -46.03 23.97
CA MET A 1 17.29 -46.49 23.14
C MET A 1 16.11 -45.57 23.40
N ALA A 2 15.69 -44.77 22.42
CA ALA A 2 14.44 -44.00 22.47
C ALA A 2 13.89 -43.99 21.04
N LYS A 3 12.74 -44.62 20.80
CA LYS A 3 12.12 -44.65 19.47
C LYS A 3 11.34 -43.36 19.28
N GLY A 4 11.56 -42.68 18.16
CA GLY A 4 10.77 -41.50 17.79
C GLY A 4 9.32 -41.87 17.49
N GLN A 5 8.39 -41.01 17.91
CA GLN A 5 7.02 -40.99 17.41
C GLN A 5 6.92 -40.00 16.25
N GLN A 6 6.37 -40.44 15.13
CA GLN A 6 5.98 -39.56 14.03
C GLN A 6 4.68 -38.83 14.39
N PRO A 7 4.44 -37.62 13.87
CA PRO A 7 3.18 -36.90 14.08
C PRO A 7 2.07 -37.50 13.21
N SER A 8 1.09 -38.16 13.84
CA SER A 8 -0.07 -38.72 13.14
C SER A 8 -1.39 -38.17 13.70
N GLN A 9 -2.09 -37.41 12.85
CA GLN A 9 -3.54 -37.15 12.86
C GLN A 9 -4.14 -36.44 14.10
N SER A 10 -5.24 -35.72 13.84
CA SER A 10 -6.02 -34.94 14.80
C SER A 10 -6.48 -35.78 16.00
N GLY A 11 -6.01 -35.43 17.21
CA GLY A 11 -6.54 -35.99 18.45
C GLY A 11 -7.98 -35.55 18.72
N PRO A 12 -8.74 -36.31 19.54
CA PRO A 12 -10.09 -35.94 19.94
C PRO A 12 -10.08 -34.64 20.75
N ILE A 13 -11.13 -33.82 20.56
CA ILE A 13 -11.38 -32.63 21.37
C ILE A 13 -11.70 -33.11 22.79
N GLY A 14 -10.95 -32.61 23.78
CA GLY A 14 -11.20 -32.94 25.19
C GLY A 14 -12.54 -32.39 25.67
N GLU A 15 -13.19 -33.06 26.62
CA GLU A 15 -14.43 -32.55 27.21
C GLU A 15 -14.20 -31.19 27.89
N VAL A 16 -15.07 -30.21 27.59
CA VAL A 16 -15.10 -28.90 28.23
C VAL A 16 -15.82 -29.04 29.56
N THR A 17 -15.03 -29.11 30.63
CA THR A 17 -15.50 -29.34 32.00
C THR A 17 -15.88 -28.07 32.77
N GLU A 18 -15.37 -26.92 32.33
CA GLU A 18 -15.64 -25.61 32.91
C GLU A 18 -16.93 -25.00 32.34
N PRO A 19 -17.65 -24.16 33.11
CA PRO A 19 -18.84 -23.49 32.62
C PRO A 19 -18.49 -22.51 31.49
N PRO A 20 -19.09 -22.65 30.29
CA PRO A 20 -18.99 -21.64 29.24
C PRO A 20 -19.76 -20.37 29.63
N LYS A 21 -19.45 -19.25 28.97
CA LYS A 21 -20.26 -18.01 29.04
C LYS A 21 -21.40 -18.01 28.03
N LEU A 22 -21.39 -18.97 27.11
CA LEU A 22 -22.42 -19.22 26.13
C LEU A 22 -23.78 -19.48 26.77
N ASP A 23 -24.77 -18.62 26.50
CA ASP A 23 -26.17 -18.97 26.71
C ASP A 23 -26.68 -19.86 25.59
N LEU A 24 -27.15 -21.06 25.94
CA LEU A 24 -27.55 -22.09 24.98
C LEU A 24 -28.79 -21.67 24.19
N GLU A 25 -29.79 -21.04 24.83
CA GLU A 25 -31.02 -20.66 24.15
C GLU A 25 -30.80 -19.54 23.13
N THR A 26 -30.14 -18.46 23.53
CA THR A 26 -29.85 -17.31 22.65
C THR A 26 -28.92 -17.74 21.50
N TYR A 27 -27.90 -18.55 21.77
CA TYR A 27 -26.98 -19.03 20.72
C TYR A 27 -27.71 -19.85 19.65
N ILE A 28 -28.58 -20.77 20.07
CA ILE A 28 -29.25 -21.72 19.17
C ILE A 28 -30.42 -21.09 18.40
N GLN A 29 -30.95 -19.94 18.84
CA GLN A 29 -31.92 -19.15 18.07
C GLN A 29 -31.34 -18.57 16.77
N ASN A 30 -30.02 -18.36 16.69
CA ASN A 30 -29.35 -17.83 15.51
C ASN A 30 -29.24 -18.82 14.32
N TYR A 31 -29.66 -20.08 14.52
CA TYR A 31 -29.52 -21.15 13.52
C TYR A 31 -30.84 -21.83 13.19
N THR A 32 -30.90 -22.44 12.01
CA THR A 32 -32.07 -23.17 11.50
C THR A 32 -31.67 -24.48 10.84
N GLY A 33 -32.59 -25.45 10.79
CA GLY A 33 -32.40 -26.71 10.08
C GLY A 33 -31.24 -27.58 10.61
N THR A 34 -30.52 -28.22 9.69
CA THR A 34 -29.43 -29.17 9.97
C THR A 34 -28.39 -28.59 10.93
N THR A 35 -27.87 -27.39 10.65
CA THR A 35 -26.81 -26.72 11.43
C THR A 35 -27.21 -26.48 12.88
N LYS A 36 -28.49 -26.15 13.13
CA LYS A 36 -29.01 -25.96 14.49
C LYS A 36 -28.94 -27.26 15.30
N PHE A 37 -29.37 -28.37 14.69
CA PHE A 37 -29.27 -29.69 15.30
C PHE A 37 -27.81 -30.11 15.50
N GLU A 38 -26.95 -29.92 14.50
CA GLU A 38 -25.54 -30.32 14.59
C GLU A 38 -24.77 -29.54 15.67
N ARG A 39 -25.03 -28.22 15.81
CA ARG A 39 -24.47 -27.41 16.91
C ARG A 39 -24.96 -27.89 18.28
N LEU A 40 -26.26 -28.16 18.44
CA LEU A 40 -26.83 -28.72 19.67
C LEU A 40 -26.20 -30.07 20.05
N LEU A 41 -26.12 -31.00 19.09
CA LEU A 41 -25.50 -32.31 19.30
C LEU A 41 -24.00 -32.17 19.62
N PHE A 42 -23.29 -31.26 18.95
CA PHE A 42 -21.86 -31.02 19.21
C PHE A 42 -21.61 -30.49 20.62
N ILE A 43 -22.38 -29.49 21.09
CA ILE A 43 -22.32 -28.99 22.48
C ILE A 43 -22.65 -30.11 23.46
N GLY A 44 -23.71 -30.89 23.19
CA GLY A 44 -24.12 -32.02 24.01
C GLY A 44 -23.06 -33.12 24.14
N LEU A 45 -22.24 -33.35 23.11
CA LEU A 45 -21.17 -34.35 23.15
C LEU A 45 -19.88 -33.84 23.82
N HIS A 46 -19.59 -32.54 23.79
CA HIS A 46 -18.29 -32.00 24.23
C HIS A 46 -18.35 -31.18 25.52
N SER A 47 -19.48 -30.59 25.91
CA SER A 47 -19.64 -29.96 27.23
C SER A 47 -19.99 -31.00 28.28
N THR A 48 -19.54 -30.85 29.52
CA THR A 48 -20.13 -31.57 30.68
C THR A 48 -21.27 -30.77 31.33
N VAL A 49 -21.21 -29.45 31.28
CA VAL A 49 -22.14 -28.53 31.98
C VAL A 49 -23.45 -28.36 31.21
N LEU A 50 -23.38 -28.04 29.91
CA LEU A 50 -24.58 -27.85 29.06
C LEU A 50 -25.11 -29.17 28.46
N ARG A 51 -24.52 -30.31 28.85
CA ARG A 51 -24.73 -31.63 28.24
C ARG A 51 -26.20 -32.02 28.13
N THR A 52 -26.89 -32.05 29.27
CA THR A 52 -28.27 -32.54 29.37
C THR A 52 -29.25 -31.65 28.61
N GLU A 53 -29.14 -30.33 28.76
CA GLU A 53 -30.03 -29.38 28.10
C GLU A 53 -29.81 -29.33 26.59
N ALA A 54 -28.55 -29.35 26.13
CA ALA A 54 -28.23 -29.37 24.69
C ALA A 54 -28.71 -30.67 24.02
N LEU A 55 -28.57 -31.82 24.68
CA LEU A 55 -29.07 -33.10 24.16
C LEU A 55 -30.61 -33.18 24.17
N LYS A 56 -31.27 -32.68 25.22
CA LYS A 56 -32.74 -32.56 25.29
C LYS A 56 -33.28 -31.67 24.17
N ALA A 57 -32.64 -30.52 23.94
CA ALA A 57 -32.95 -29.63 22.82
C ALA A 57 -32.65 -30.26 21.45
N ALA A 58 -31.57 -31.04 21.31
CA ALA A 58 -31.24 -31.77 20.08
C ALA A 58 -32.31 -32.81 19.71
N VAL A 59 -32.79 -33.58 20.70
CA VAL A 59 -33.89 -34.55 20.53
C VAL A 59 -35.19 -33.83 20.13
N ALA A 60 -35.52 -32.72 20.81
CA ALA A 60 -36.71 -31.93 20.49
C ALA A 60 -36.65 -31.32 19.08
N GLU A 61 -35.49 -30.84 18.63
CA GLU A 61 -35.31 -30.32 17.27
C GLU A 61 -35.32 -31.44 16.21
N ALA A 62 -34.72 -32.60 16.50
CA ALA A 62 -34.76 -33.76 15.61
C ALA A 62 -36.19 -34.27 15.35
N LYS A 63 -37.05 -34.30 16.39
CA LYS A 63 -38.47 -34.69 16.25
C LYS A 63 -39.33 -33.70 15.44
N LYS A 64 -38.88 -32.43 15.26
CA LYS A 64 -39.51 -31.48 14.32
C LYS A 64 -39.14 -31.77 12.86
N GLY A 65 -37.99 -32.40 12.64
CA GLY A 65 -37.48 -32.76 11.32
C GLY A 65 -38.01 -34.11 10.82
N ARG A 66 -37.43 -34.59 9.70
CA ARG A 66 -37.71 -35.91 9.11
C ARG A 66 -36.51 -36.85 9.14
N ASN A 67 -35.40 -36.41 9.72
CA ASN A 67 -34.13 -37.14 9.75
C ASN A 67 -34.09 -38.08 10.96
N VAL A 68 -34.37 -39.36 10.70
CA VAL A 68 -34.36 -40.44 11.70
C VAL A 68 -32.96 -40.71 12.25
N ALA A 69 -31.90 -40.53 11.44
CA ALA A 69 -30.53 -40.72 11.90
C ALA A 69 -30.12 -39.66 12.93
N HIS A 70 -30.54 -38.41 12.75
CA HIS A 70 -30.34 -37.33 13.73
C HIS A 70 -31.07 -37.61 15.03
N TYR A 71 -32.33 -38.06 14.96
CA TYR A 71 -33.08 -38.47 16.15
C TYR A 71 -32.35 -39.59 16.91
N ASN A 72 -31.98 -40.68 16.22
CA ASN A 72 -31.29 -41.81 16.86
C ASN A 72 -29.93 -41.40 17.47
N ALA A 73 -29.14 -40.56 16.80
CA ALA A 73 -27.85 -40.10 17.31
C ALA A 73 -27.98 -39.22 18.57
N ALA A 74 -28.92 -38.27 18.58
CA ALA A 74 -29.19 -37.44 19.75
C ALA A 74 -29.81 -38.26 20.90
N GLN A 75 -30.72 -39.19 20.60
CA GLN A 75 -31.32 -40.06 21.60
C GLN A 75 -30.26 -40.98 22.23
N GLU A 76 -29.39 -41.62 21.43
CA GLU A 76 -28.32 -42.48 21.95
C GLU A 76 -27.35 -41.70 22.84
N ALA A 77 -26.99 -40.48 22.48
CA ALA A 77 -26.19 -39.60 23.32
C ALA A 77 -26.91 -39.24 24.63
N TYR A 78 -28.20 -38.89 24.57
CA TYR A 78 -29.00 -38.46 25.72
C TYR A 78 -29.28 -39.61 26.71
N SER A 79 -29.66 -40.79 26.24
CA SER A 79 -29.90 -41.98 27.08
C SER A 79 -28.66 -42.44 27.85
N ARG A 80 -27.44 -42.12 27.38
CA ARG A 80 -26.19 -42.41 28.11
C ARG A 80 -25.93 -41.44 29.27
N VAL A 81 -26.56 -40.27 29.26
CA VAL A 81 -26.33 -39.19 30.24
C VAL A 81 -27.45 -39.13 31.28
N ALA A 82 -28.71 -39.23 30.85
CA ALA A 82 -29.89 -39.08 31.69
C ALA A 82 -30.89 -40.23 31.44
N PRO A 83 -30.52 -41.50 31.71
CA PRO A 83 -31.37 -42.67 31.40
C PRO A 83 -32.73 -42.67 32.13
N ASP A 84 -32.83 -41.94 33.25
CA ASP A 84 -34.02 -41.89 34.10
C ASP A 84 -35.07 -40.84 33.63
N GLU A 85 -34.73 -39.94 32.70
CA GLU A 85 -35.69 -38.96 32.17
C GLU A 85 -36.62 -39.60 31.11
N PRO A 86 -37.95 -39.32 31.13
CA PRO A 86 -38.88 -39.93 30.19
C PRO A 86 -38.62 -39.50 28.73
N GLU A 87 -38.09 -38.29 28.50
CA GLU A 87 -37.66 -37.85 27.18
C GLU A 87 -36.39 -38.57 26.68
N ALA A 88 -35.65 -39.24 27.56
CA ALA A 88 -34.48 -40.06 27.21
C ALA A 88 -34.85 -41.47 26.71
N GLN A 89 -36.13 -41.84 26.67
CA GLN A 89 -36.61 -43.11 26.11
C GLN A 89 -36.71 -43.08 24.56
N HIS A 90 -36.35 -44.19 23.92
CA HIS A 90 -36.37 -44.31 22.45
C HIS A 90 -37.80 -44.48 21.89
N ASP A 91 -38.17 -43.57 20.99
CA ASP A 91 -39.50 -43.52 20.36
C ASP A 91 -39.52 -44.35 19.07
N ALA A 92 -39.51 -45.67 19.24
CA ALA A 92 -39.55 -46.62 18.12
C ALA A 92 -40.81 -46.50 17.24
N GLN A 93 -41.91 -45.97 17.79
CA GLN A 93 -43.15 -45.73 17.04
C GLN A 93 -43.01 -44.55 16.09
N TRP A 94 -42.47 -43.41 16.56
CA TRP A 94 -42.16 -42.26 15.71
C TRP A 94 -41.15 -42.64 14.62
N VAL A 95 -40.07 -43.36 14.96
CA VAL A 95 -39.07 -43.84 14.00
C VAL A 95 -39.72 -44.65 12.87
N THR A 96 -40.47 -45.69 13.21
CA THR A 96 -41.12 -46.58 12.22
C THR A 96 -42.15 -45.82 11.36
N SER A 97 -42.89 -44.89 11.95
CA SER A 97 -43.86 -44.05 11.25
C SER A 97 -43.17 -43.11 10.26
N MET A 98 -42.10 -42.42 10.68
CA MET A 98 -41.36 -41.48 9.85
C MET A 98 -40.59 -42.17 8.72
N GLU A 99 -39.97 -43.33 8.96
CA GLU A 99 -39.35 -44.12 7.88
C GLU A 99 -40.36 -44.53 6.81
N LYS A 100 -41.57 -44.95 7.23
CA LYS A 100 -42.65 -45.28 6.30
C LYS A 100 -43.12 -44.06 5.51
N GLN A 101 -43.31 -42.91 6.16
CA GLN A 101 -43.68 -41.66 5.50
C GLN A 101 -42.61 -41.20 4.50
N ASN A 102 -41.34 -41.18 4.91
CA ASN A 102 -40.21 -40.83 4.05
C ASN A 102 -40.11 -41.76 2.83
N LYS A 103 -40.34 -43.08 3.00
CA LYS A 103 -40.33 -44.03 1.89
C LYS A 103 -41.46 -43.80 0.88
N VAL A 104 -42.66 -43.48 1.36
CA VAL A 104 -43.82 -43.15 0.50
C VAL A 104 -43.60 -41.83 -0.23
N GLU A 105 -43.14 -40.79 0.46
CA GLU A 105 -42.91 -39.46 -0.13
C GLU A 105 -41.77 -39.48 -1.15
N GLY A 106 -40.66 -40.16 -0.86
CA GLY A 106 -39.58 -40.33 -1.83
C GLY A 106 -40.03 -41.05 -3.10
N ALA A 107 -40.87 -42.08 -2.96
CA ALA A 107 -41.45 -42.78 -4.11
C ALA A 107 -42.44 -41.90 -4.91
N ARG A 108 -43.21 -41.03 -4.23
CA ARG A 108 -44.10 -40.05 -4.88
C ARG A 108 -43.30 -39.06 -5.73
N LEU A 109 -42.28 -38.43 -5.14
CA LEU A 109 -41.43 -37.44 -5.83
C LEU A 109 -40.68 -38.05 -7.03
N GLU A 110 -40.15 -39.28 -6.90
CA GLU A 110 -39.51 -39.96 -8.04
C GLU A 110 -40.51 -40.34 -9.15
N ALA A 111 -41.76 -40.69 -8.80
CA ALA A 111 -42.81 -40.95 -9.78
C ALA A 111 -43.26 -39.67 -10.52
N GLU A 112 -43.41 -38.55 -9.80
CA GLU A 112 -43.71 -37.23 -10.37
C GLU A 112 -42.60 -36.75 -11.31
N LEU A 113 -41.33 -36.86 -10.89
CA LEU A 113 -40.18 -36.56 -11.74
C LEU A 113 -40.12 -37.44 -13.00
N LYS A 114 -40.51 -38.71 -12.91
CA LYS A 114 -40.65 -39.59 -14.09
C LYS A 114 -41.79 -39.11 -15.02
N GLY A 115 -42.90 -38.65 -14.46
CA GLY A 115 -43.98 -38.01 -15.22
C GLY A 115 -43.52 -36.76 -15.98
N TYR A 116 -42.80 -35.85 -15.31
CA TYR A 116 -42.25 -34.64 -15.94
C TYR A 116 -41.25 -34.97 -17.06
N LYS A 117 -40.42 -36.00 -16.88
CA LYS A 117 -39.51 -36.50 -17.93
C LYS A 117 -40.24 -37.06 -19.14
N ASN A 118 -41.32 -37.81 -18.95
CA ASN A 118 -42.16 -38.29 -20.06
C ASN A 118 -42.84 -37.14 -20.82
N ASN A 119 -43.19 -36.06 -20.11
CA ASN A 119 -43.81 -34.87 -20.71
C ASN A 119 -42.80 -33.90 -21.36
N LEU A 120 -41.49 -34.14 -21.20
CA LEU A 120 -40.38 -33.35 -21.79
C LEU A 120 -40.36 -31.85 -21.39
N ILE A 121 -41.00 -31.47 -20.28
CA ILE A 121 -41.04 -30.08 -19.80
C ILE A 121 -39.82 -29.80 -18.91
N LYS A 122 -38.77 -29.18 -19.49
CA LYS A 122 -37.49 -28.92 -18.81
C LYS A 122 -37.62 -28.26 -17.44
N GLU A 123 -38.46 -27.23 -17.30
CA GLU A 123 -38.61 -26.53 -16.02
C GLU A 123 -39.27 -27.41 -14.93
N SER A 124 -40.24 -28.25 -15.30
CA SER A 124 -40.82 -29.23 -14.37
C SER A 124 -39.82 -30.33 -14.00
N ILE A 125 -38.95 -30.72 -14.92
CA ILE A 125 -37.85 -31.67 -14.64
C ILE A 125 -36.81 -31.03 -13.70
N ARG A 126 -36.49 -29.73 -13.89
CA ARG A 126 -35.60 -28.97 -13.01
C ARG A 126 -36.16 -28.91 -11.59
N ILE A 127 -37.37 -28.38 -11.42
CA ILE A 127 -38.05 -28.26 -10.12
C ILE A 127 -38.22 -29.63 -9.46
N GLY A 128 -38.63 -30.66 -10.20
CA GLY A 128 -38.76 -32.02 -9.67
C GLY A 128 -37.44 -32.63 -9.18
N ASN A 129 -36.30 -32.32 -9.81
CA ASN A 129 -34.99 -32.69 -9.27
C ASN A 129 -34.62 -31.85 -8.03
N GLU A 130 -34.99 -30.57 -8.00
CA GLU A 130 -34.78 -29.68 -6.84
C GLU A 130 -35.53 -30.18 -5.60
N ASP A 131 -36.80 -30.55 -5.75
CA ASP A 131 -37.64 -31.05 -4.67
C ASP A 131 -37.20 -32.44 -4.18
N CYS A 132 -36.74 -33.31 -5.10
CA CYS A 132 -36.04 -34.54 -4.73
C CYS A 132 -34.76 -34.22 -3.91
N GLY A 133 -33.99 -33.21 -4.31
CA GLY A 133 -32.78 -32.77 -3.61
C GLY A 133 -33.06 -32.28 -2.19
N LYS A 134 -34.03 -31.37 -2.04
CA LYS A 134 -34.49 -30.84 -0.74
C LYS A 134 -35.03 -31.95 0.15
N PHE A 135 -35.82 -32.87 -0.41
CA PHE A 135 -36.32 -34.03 0.33
C PHE A 135 -35.18 -34.93 0.81
N TYR A 136 -34.24 -35.29 -0.06
CA TYR A 136 -33.11 -36.15 0.31
C TYR A 136 -32.17 -35.50 1.35
N GLN A 137 -31.99 -34.18 1.29
CA GLN A 137 -31.27 -33.43 2.33
C GLN A 137 -32.04 -33.46 3.66
N SER A 138 -33.38 -33.26 3.64
CA SER A 138 -34.22 -33.25 4.86
C SER A 138 -34.26 -34.58 5.63
N ILE A 139 -33.96 -35.71 4.96
CA ILE A 139 -33.84 -37.03 5.59
C ILE A 139 -32.38 -37.40 5.94
N GLY A 140 -31.40 -36.54 5.65
CA GLY A 140 -29.98 -36.80 5.89
C GLY A 140 -29.25 -37.61 4.81
N ASN A 141 -29.88 -37.91 3.67
CA ASN A 141 -29.22 -38.64 2.57
C ASN A 141 -28.49 -37.67 1.63
N LEU A 142 -27.37 -37.13 2.13
CA LEU A 142 -26.58 -36.12 1.44
C LEU A 142 -26.05 -36.58 0.06
N GLN A 143 -25.78 -37.88 -0.10
CA GLN A 143 -25.31 -38.44 -1.38
C GLN A 143 -26.41 -38.39 -2.45
N LYS A 144 -27.62 -38.87 -2.14
CA LYS A 144 -28.76 -38.78 -3.07
C LYS A 144 -29.21 -37.35 -3.32
N ALA A 145 -29.09 -36.47 -2.32
CA ALA A 145 -29.34 -35.04 -2.49
C ALA A 145 -28.37 -34.45 -3.52
N TYR A 146 -27.06 -34.67 -3.35
CA TYR A 146 -26.03 -34.23 -4.30
C TYR A 146 -26.29 -34.73 -5.72
N GLU A 147 -26.62 -36.01 -5.88
CA GLU A 147 -26.98 -36.62 -7.18
C GLU A 147 -28.23 -35.98 -7.80
N ALA A 148 -29.28 -35.69 -7.01
CA ALA A 148 -30.48 -35.03 -7.49
C ALA A 148 -30.19 -33.60 -8.02
N TYR A 149 -29.42 -32.80 -7.28
CA TYR A 149 -29.01 -31.48 -7.76
C TYR A 149 -28.05 -31.56 -8.96
N GLN A 150 -27.14 -32.54 -9.03
CA GLN A 150 -26.32 -32.74 -10.24
C GLN A 150 -27.16 -33.10 -11.47
N ARG A 151 -28.27 -33.85 -11.33
CA ARG A 151 -29.23 -34.07 -12.42
C ARG A 151 -29.95 -32.78 -12.82
N MET A 152 -30.32 -31.93 -11.86
CA MET A 152 -30.93 -30.60 -12.11
C MET A 152 -30.09 -29.72 -13.04
N ARG A 153 -28.77 -29.88 -13.04
CA ARG A 153 -27.83 -29.13 -13.90
C ARG A 153 -28.13 -29.24 -15.39
N GLN A 154 -28.70 -30.36 -15.87
CA GLN A 154 -28.98 -30.57 -17.30
C GLN A 154 -30.10 -29.66 -17.83
N ASP A 155 -30.99 -29.22 -16.94
CA ASP A 155 -32.16 -28.37 -17.25
C ASP A 155 -32.02 -26.93 -16.71
N ALA A 156 -30.85 -26.56 -16.19
CA ALA A 156 -30.55 -25.21 -15.69
C ALA A 156 -30.17 -24.27 -16.84
N ILE A 157 -31.16 -23.61 -17.46
CA ILE A 157 -31.00 -22.80 -18.68
C ILE A 157 -30.56 -21.35 -18.38
N ILE A 158 -31.11 -20.71 -17.34
CA ILE A 158 -30.83 -19.30 -17.01
C ILE A 158 -29.89 -19.16 -15.81
N ASN A 159 -29.16 -18.03 -15.72
CA ASN A 159 -28.18 -17.79 -14.65
C ASN A 159 -28.78 -17.94 -13.24
N LYS A 160 -30.06 -17.58 -13.03
CA LYS A 160 -30.78 -17.80 -11.76
C LYS A 160 -30.80 -19.27 -11.34
N HIS A 161 -31.09 -20.18 -12.27
CA HIS A 161 -31.10 -21.63 -12.00
C HIS A 161 -29.69 -22.15 -11.69
N ILE A 162 -28.65 -21.58 -12.33
CA ILE A 162 -27.24 -21.92 -12.09
C ILE A 162 -26.78 -21.42 -10.71
N ILE A 163 -27.25 -20.24 -10.28
CA ILE A 163 -27.02 -19.67 -8.96
C ILE A 163 -27.68 -20.54 -7.87
N GLU A 164 -28.97 -20.85 -8.01
CA GLU A 164 -29.72 -21.73 -7.10
C GLU A 164 -29.07 -23.13 -6.99
N LEU A 165 -28.71 -23.74 -8.12
CA LEU A 165 -28.00 -25.02 -8.18
C LEU A 165 -26.69 -25.00 -7.39
N ASN A 166 -25.81 -24.03 -7.65
CA ASN A 166 -24.51 -23.99 -6.97
C ASN A 166 -24.65 -23.57 -5.51
N LYS A 167 -25.70 -22.83 -5.12
CA LYS A 167 -26.04 -22.59 -3.71
C LYS A 167 -26.36 -23.90 -2.99
N HIS A 168 -27.28 -24.70 -3.53
CA HIS A 168 -27.64 -26.02 -2.98
C HIS A 168 -26.44 -26.98 -2.91
N LEU A 169 -25.67 -27.08 -3.99
CA LEU A 169 -24.46 -27.93 -4.03
C LEU A 169 -23.40 -27.47 -3.01
N THR A 170 -23.20 -26.16 -2.85
CA THR A 170 -22.25 -25.62 -1.86
C THR A 170 -22.65 -26.02 -0.44
N THR A 171 -23.93 -25.81 -0.06
CA THR A 171 -24.45 -26.21 1.25
C THR A 171 -24.23 -27.70 1.54
N ILE A 172 -24.57 -28.59 0.59
CA ILE A 172 -24.38 -30.04 0.76
C ILE A 172 -22.91 -30.40 0.89
N THR A 173 -22.02 -29.78 0.10
CA THR A 173 -20.59 -30.06 0.24
C THR A 173 -20.01 -29.58 1.58
N ILE A 174 -20.62 -28.57 2.22
CA ILE A 174 -20.28 -28.15 3.60
C ILE A 174 -20.82 -29.16 4.62
N GLU A 175 -22.09 -29.59 4.51
CA GLU A 175 -22.68 -30.65 5.36
C GLU A 175 -21.90 -31.97 5.26
N GLN A 176 -21.46 -32.34 4.05
CA GLN A 176 -20.58 -33.50 3.80
C GLN A 176 -19.13 -33.31 4.30
N LYS A 177 -18.75 -32.12 4.78
CA LYS A 177 -17.37 -31.72 5.11
C LYS A 177 -16.38 -31.88 3.93
N ASN A 178 -16.90 -31.84 2.70
CA ASN A 178 -16.14 -31.87 1.46
C ASN A 178 -15.72 -30.45 1.05
N TRP A 179 -14.74 -29.91 1.78
CA TRP A 179 -14.26 -28.53 1.61
C TRP A 179 -13.73 -28.21 0.21
N LEU A 180 -13.15 -29.19 -0.49
CA LEU A 180 -12.71 -29.03 -1.88
C LEU A 180 -13.90 -28.87 -2.84
N GLY A 181 -14.98 -29.65 -2.63
CA GLY A 181 -16.25 -29.46 -3.32
C GLY A 181 -16.84 -28.08 -3.07
N ALA A 182 -16.85 -27.63 -1.81
CA ALA A 182 -17.38 -26.32 -1.41
C ALA A 182 -16.66 -25.16 -2.11
N VAL A 183 -15.32 -25.14 -2.12
CA VAL A 183 -14.54 -24.12 -2.85
C VAL A 183 -14.87 -24.14 -4.35
N ASN A 184 -14.92 -25.33 -4.96
CA ASN A 184 -15.18 -25.46 -6.40
C ASN A 184 -16.58 -25.00 -6.82
N HIS A 185 -17.60 -25.18 -5.96
CA HIS A 185 -18.96 -24.70 -6.23
C HIS A 185 -19.12 -23.21 -5.89
N ALA A 186 -18.52 -22.73 -4.80
CA ALA A 186 -18.49 -21.30 -4.47
C ALA A 186 -17.74 -20.47 -5.53
N GLN A 187 -16.65 -20.98 -6.11
CA GLN A 187 -15.92 -20.28 -7.17
C GLN A 187 -16.73 -20.19 -8.48
N LYS A 188 -17.50 -21.24 -8.82
CA LYS A 188 -18.43 -21.21 -9.96
C LYS A 188 -19.56 -20.21 -9.72
N LEU A 189 -20.10 -20.20 -8.51
CA LEU A 189 -21.13 -19.25 -8.08
C LEU A 189 -20.61 -17.81 -8.21
N LEU A 190 -19.37 -17.53 -7.76
CA LEU A 190 -18.70 -16.25 -7.95
C LEU A 190 -18.66 -15.82 -9.42
N SER A 191 -18.09 -16.65 -10.30
CA SER A 191 -17.98 -16.31 -11.74
C SER A 191 -19.32 -16.03 -12.41
N VAL A 192 -20.39 -16.74 -12.03
CA VAL A 192 -21.73 -16.53 -12.59
C VAL A 192 -22.36 -15.24 -12.04
N THR A 193 -22.16 -14.92 -10.75
CA THR A 193 -22.67 -13.68 -10.16
C THR A 193 -21.97 -12.44 -10.72
N GLU A 194 -20.65 -12.48 -10.94
CA GLU A 194 -19.86 -11.40 -11.54
C GLU A 194 -20.29 -11.10 -12.99
N GLN A 195 -20.62 -12.14 -13.76
CA GLN A 195 -21.15 -12.01 -15.13
C GLN A 195 -22.58 -11.49 -15.20
N THR A 196 -23.38 -11.68 -14.14
CA THR A 196 -24.83 -11.37 -14.17
C THR A 196 -25.16 -9.95 -13.69
N GLN A 197 -24.35 -9.37 -12.79
CA GLN A 197 -24.43 -7.98 -12.28
C GLN A 197 -25.78 -7.49 -11.70
N THR A 198 -26.80 -8.35 -11.58
CA THR A 198 -28.10 -8.02 -10.97
C THR A 198 -28.03 -7.88 -9.44
N GLU A 199 -28.97 -7.11 -8.85
CA GLU A 199 -29.11 -7.03 -7.38
C GLU A 199 -29.35 -8.39 -6.72
N GLU A 200 -30.13 -9.28 -7.36
CA GLU A 200 -30.29 -10.67 -6.89
C GLU A 200 -28.95 -11.43 -6.83
N ALA A 201 -28.02 -11.18 -7.76
CA ALA A 201 -26.69 -11.80 -7.76
C ALA A 201 -25.76 -11.19 -6.71
N LYS A 202 -25.86 -9.88 -6.44
CA LYS A 202 -25.12 -9.21 -5.35
C LYS A 202 -25.52 -9.76 -3.98
N ALA A 203 -26.81 -10.05 -3.77
CA ALA A 203 -27.31 -10.66 -2.52
C ALA A 203 -26.74 -12.06 -2.23
N VAL A 204 -26.10 -12.73 -3.20
CA VAL A 204 -25.46 -14.05 -3.02
C VAL A 204 -23.98 -13.92 -2.63
N GLN A 205 -23.34 -12.76 -2.83
CA GLN A 205 -21.93 -12.54 -2.47
C GLN A 205 -21.57 -12.88 -1.01
N PRO A 206 -22.36 -12.50 0.01
CA PRO A 206 -22.01 -12.83 1.39
C PRO A 206 -21.98 -14.35 1.65
N PHE A 207 -22.89 -15.12 1.02
CA PHE A 207 -22.92 -16.58 1.08
C PHE A 207 -21.67 -17.22 0.46
N ILE A 208 -21.23 -16.72 -0.71
CA ILE A 208 -20.00 -17.19 -1.38
C ILE A 208 -18.79 -16.99 -0.46
N LYS A 209 -18.68 -15.81 0.16
CA LYS A 209 -17.56 -15.44 1.03
C LYS A 209 -17.53 -16.24 2.32
N ILE A 210 -18.69 -16.53 2.92
CA ILE A 210 -18.82 -17.44 4.08
C ILE A 210 -18.36 -18.86 3.70
N ALA A 211 -18.82 -19.40 2.58
CA ALA A 211 -18.45 -20.75 2.12
C ALA A 211 -16.95 -20.87 1.82
N GLN A 212 -16.36 -19.86 1.16
CA GLN A 212 -14.92 -19.77 0.93
C GLN A 212 -14.14 -19.68 2.25
N GLY A 213 -14.58 -18.81 3.17
CA GLY A 213 -13.96 -18.63 4.49
C GLY A 213 -13.92 -19.90 5.32
N LEU A 214 -15.04 -20.61 5.43
CA LEU A 214 -15.13 -21.92 6.09
C LEU A 214 -14.15 -22.94 5.48
N ALA A 215 -14.15 -23.07 4.16
CA ALA A 215 -13.32 -24.06 3.48
C ALA A 215 -11.81 -23.75 3.55
N PHE A 216 -11.43 -22.46 3.62
CA PHE A 216 -10.04 -22.06 3.90
C PHE A 216 -9.66 -22.26 5.37
N MET A 217 -10.57 -22.00 6.30
CA MET A 217 -10.34 -22.27 7.73
C MET A 217 -10.10 -23.77 7.98
N ALA A 218 -10.92 -24.64 7.39
CA ALA A 218 -10.74 -26.09 7.44
C ALA A 218 -9.40 -26.56 6.85
N GLN A 219 -8.86 -25.86 5.85
CA GLN A 219 -7.51 -26.07 5.29
C GLN A 219 -6.38 -25.46 6.13
N LYS A 220 -6.68 -24.85 7.29
CA LYS A 220 -5.77 -24.05 8.14
C LYS A 220 -5.15 -22.84 7.44
N LYS A 221 -5.76 -22.36 6.34
CA LYS A 221 -5.35 -21.17 5.58
C LYS A 221 -5.99 -19.91 6.19
N TYR A 222 -5.57 -19.57 7.41
CA TYR A 222 -6.22 -18.52 8.20
C TYR A 222 -6.16 -17.12 7.55
N SER A 223 -5.17 -16.83 6.70
CA SER A 223 -5.08 -15.55 5.96
C SER A 223 -6.15 -15.43 4.86
N ASP A 224 -6.34 -16.50 4.08
CA ASP A 224 -7.36 -16.56 3.02
C ASP A 224 -8.77 -16.60 3.63
N ALA A 225 -8.92 -17.30 4.76
CA ALA A 225 -10.14 -17.33 5.55
C ALA A 225 -10.50 -15.92 6.08
N ALA A 226 -9.54 -15.23 6.70
CA ALA A 226 -9.73 -13.86 7.17
C ALA A 226 -10.14 -12.91 6.02
N THR A 227 -9.44 -12.97 4.89
CA THR A 227 -9.75 -12.15 3.71
C THR A 227 -11.15 -12.42 3.18
N SER A 228 -11.61 -13.68 3.23
CA SER A 228 -12.96 -14.07 2.82
C SER A 228 -14.02 -13.55 3.80
N PHE A 229 -13.86 -13.76 5.11
CA PHE A 229 -14.81 -13.31 6.13
C PHE A 229 -14.91 -11.77 6.25
N LEU A 230 -13.79 -11.06 6.12
CA LEU A 230 -13.79 -9.58 6.07
C LEU A 230 -14.46 -9.03 4.80
N GLY A 231 -14.52 -9.84 3.72
CA GLY A 231 -15.13 -9.51 2.44
C GLY A 231 -16.62 -9.83 2.31
N VAL A 232 -17.28 -10.31 3.37
CA VAL A 232 -18.70 -10.72 3.36
C VAL A 232 -19.66 -9.56 3.05
N GLY A 233 -19.31 -8.32 3.42
CA GLY A 233 -20.18 -7.15 3.26
C GLY A 233 -21.31 -7.08 4.28
N THR A 234 -22.09 -6.00 4.28
CA THR A 234 -23.19 -5.80 5.24
C THR A 234 -24.49 -6.46 4.78
N GLY A 235 -25.14 -7.21 5.68
CA GLY A 235 -26.52 -7.67 5.50
C GLY A 235 -26.68 -9.07 4.93
N MET A 236 -26.26 -10.10 5.69
CA MET A 236 -26.75 -11.46 5.49
C MET A 236 -26.90 -12.19 6.82
N ASP A 237 -28.10 -12.75 7.02
CA ASP A 237 -28.30 -13.92 7.86
C ASP A 237 -28.32 -15.16 6.96
N ALA A 238 -27.36 -16.06 7.14
CA ALA A 238 -27.34 -17.37 6.50
C ALA A 238 -27.50 -18.49 7.54
N PRO A 239 -28.61 -18.51 8.33
CA PRO A 239 -28.74 -19.34 9.54
C PRO A 239 -28.75 -20.86 9.27
N ALA A 240 -28.75 -21.26 8.00
CA ALA A 240 -28.56 -22.65 7.54
C ALA A 240 -27.08 -23.05 7.37
N ILE A 241 -26.12 -22.13 7.58
CA ILE A 241 -24.67 -22.39 7.54
C ILE A 241 -23.96 -21.63 8.67
N MET A 242 -24.20 -20.33 8.81
CA MET A 242 -23.39 -19.43 9.66
C MET A 242 -24.20 -18.20 10.11
N SER A 243 -24.03 -17.78 11.36
CA SER A 243 -24.63 -16.56 11.92
C SER A 243 -23.75 -15.32 11.71
N GLY A 244 -24.30 -14.12 11.90
CA GLY A 244 -23.49 -12.88 11.93
C GLY A 244 -22.43 -12.88 13.03
N ASN A 245 -22.73 -13.49 14.18
CA ASN A 245 -21.80 -13.68 15.30
C ASN A 245 -20.61 -14.57 14.90
N ASP A 246 -20.85 -15.70 14.23
CA ASP A 246 -19.78 -16.57 13.71
C ASP A 246 -18.85 -15.81 12.75
N VAL A 247 -19.40 -14.97 11.85
CA VAL A 247 -18.60 -14.14 10.92
C VAL A 247 -17.69 -13.18 11.69
N ALA A 248 -18.17 -12.59 12.78
CA ALA A 248 -17.38 -11.73 13.66
C ALA A 248 -16.26 -12.50 14.35
N ILE A 249 -16.57 -13.66 14.96
CA ILE A 249 -15.62 -14.51 15.69
C ILE A 249 -14.58 -15.09 14.73
N TYR A 250 -15.00 -15.80 13.69
CA TYR A 250 -14.10 -16.53 12.79
C TYR A 250 -13.26 -15.53 11.97
N GLY A 251 -13.88 -14.47 11.45
CA GLY A 251 -13.18 -13.40 10.73
C GLY A 251 -12.20 -12.66 11.63
N GLY A 252 -12.63 -12.28 12.84
CA GLY A 252 -11.81 -11.56 13.81
C GLY A 252 -10.61 -12.38 14.31
N LEU A 253 -10.82 -13.65 14.67
CA LEU A 253 -9.77 -14.55 15.14
C LEU A 253 -8.79 -14.92 14.03
N CYS A 254 -9.28 -15.26 12.83
CA CYS A 254 -8.42 -15.54 11.68
C CYS A 254 -7.60 -14.31 11.29
N ALA A 255 -8.20 -13.11 11.30
CA ALA A 255 -7.50 -11.85 11.06
C ALA A 255 -6.43 -11.60 12.13
N LEU A 256 -6.77 -11.72 13.42
CA LEU A 256 -5.84 -11.50 14.52
C LEU A 256 -4.64 -12.46 14.46
N ALA A 257 -4.84 -13.72 14.07
CA ALA A 257 -3.77 -14.69 13.84
C ALA A 257 -2.88 -14.32 12.64
N SER A 258 -3.46 -13.89 11.51
CA SER A 258 -2.73 -13.83 10.22
C SER A 258 -2.36 -12.44 9.69
N ILE A 259 -3.11 -11.39 10.02
CA ILE A 259 -2.99 -10.05 9.41
C ILE A 259 -2.14 -9.10 10.27
N ASP A 260 -1.22 -8.34 9.67
CA ASP A 260 -0.32 -7.42 10.39
C ASP A 260 -1.03 -6.27 11.12
N ARG A 261 -0.36 -5.69 12.12
CA ARG A 261 -0.89 -4.64 13.02
C ARG A 261 -1.51 -3.43 12.29
N ASP A 262 -0.85 -2.92 11.26
CA ASP A 262 -1.36 -1.82 10.41
C ASP A 262 -2.62 -2.24 9.62
N GLN A 263 -2.60 -3.46 9.08
CA GLN A 263 -3.68 -4.00 8.28
C GLN A 263 -4.89 -4.38 9.14
N LEU A 264 -4.70 -4.78 10.40
CA LEU A 264 -5.78 -4.92 11.38
C LEU A 264 -6.47 -3.59 11.67
N GLN A 265 -5.72 -2.50 11.84
CA GLN A 265 -6.33 -1.16 12.00
C GLN A 265 -7.17 -0.80 10.77
N LYS A 266 -6.61 -0.96 9.56
CA LYS A 266 -7.26 -0.54 8.31
C LYS A 266 -8.44 -1.43 7.89
N LYS A 267 -8.25 -2.75 7.83
CA LYS A 267 -9.21 -3.72 7.26
C LYS A 267 -10.22 -4.27 8.27
N VAL A 268 -9.98 -4.11 9.58
CA VAL A 268 -10.82 -4.69 10.63
C VAL A 268 -11.44 -3.61 11.51
N LEU A 269 -10.63 -2.75 12.14
CA LEU A 269 -11.15 -1.75 13.10
C LEU A 269 -11.76 -0.50 12.42
N ASN A 270 -11.18 -0.06 11.30
CA ASN A 270 -11.66 1.07 10.50
C ASN A 270 -12.62 0.65 9.37
N SER A 271 -12.83 -0.65 9.15
CA SER A 271 -13.74 -1.15 8.12
C SER A 271 -15.18 -0.92 8.52
N THR A 272 -15.91 -0.09 7.78
CA THR A 272 -17.33 0.19 8.02
C THR A 272 -18.21 -1.06 7.86
N THR A 273 -17.86 -1.97 6.96
CA THR A 273 -18.63 -3.19 6.68
C THR A 273 -18.41 -4.30 7.70
N PHE A 274 -17.18 -4.48 8.19
CA PHE A 274 -16.90 -5.53 9.18
C PHE A 274 -17.19 -5.07 10.62
N ARG A 275 -17.17 -3.76 10.87
CA ARG A 275 -17.48 -3.19 12.19
C ARG A 275 -18.87 -3.56 12.71
N SER A 276 -19.89 -3.66 11.85
CA SER A 276 -21.24 -4.05 12.28
C SER A 276 -21.28 -5.47 12.85
N TYR A 277 -20.46 -6.39 12.33
CA TYR A 277 -20.31 -7.73 12.90
C TYR A 277 -19.52 -7.69 14.23
N LEU A 278 -18.47 -6.88 14.32
CA LEU A 278 -17.71 -6.63 15.56
C LEU A 278 -18.48 -5.85 16.64
N GLU A 279 -19.71 -5.41 16.36
CA GLU A 279 -20.63 -4.85 17.36
C GLU A 279 -21.56 -5.91 17.94
N LEU A 280 -21.70 -7.07 17.30
CA LEU A 280 -22.32 -8.27 17.87
C LEU A 280 -21.38 -8.94 18.90
N GLU A 281 -20.07 -8.93 18.63
CA GLU A 281 -19.03 -9.63 19.40
C GLU A 281 -17.95 -8.62 19.91
N PRO A 282 -18.22 -7.91 21.03
CA PRO A 282 -17.38 -6.82 21.54
C PRO A 282 -16.11 -7.27 22.26
N GLU A 283 -16.02 -8.49 22.80
CA GLU A 283 -14.79 -9.16 23.26
C GLU A 283 -13.79 -9.38 22.11
N VAL A 284 -14.21 -9.88 20.96
CA VAL A 284 -13.34 -10.04 19.78
C VAL A 284 -12.80 -8.68 19.35
N ARG A 285 -13.68 -7.67 19.28
CA ARG A 285 -13.29 -6.28 19.01
C ARG A 285 -12.30 -5.72 20.05
N ARG A 286 -12.52 -5.97 21.35
CA ARG A 286 -11.60 -5.55 22.43
C ARG A 286 -10.25 -6.26 22.38
N ALA A 287 -10.21 -7.54 22.03
CA ALA A 287 -8.97 -8.29 21.86
C ALA A 287 -8.12 -7.69 20.72
N ILE A 288 -8.71 -7.52 19.54
CA ILE A 288 -8.05 -6.90 18.37
C ILE A 288 -7.59 -5.48 18.68
N THR A 289 -8.44 -4.67 19.32
CA THR A 289 -8.09 -3.31 19.76
C THR A 289 -6.93 -3.32 20.76
N SER A 290 -6.86 -4.30 21.67
CA SER A 290 -5.77 -4.42 22.65
C SER A 290 -4.46 -4.80 21.97
N PHE A 291 -4.48 -5.74 21.02
CA PHE A 291 -3.33 -6.11 20.19
C PHE A 291 -2.80 -4.91 19.38
N VAL A 292 -3.67 -4.17 18.69
CA VAL A 292 -3.25 -3.02 17.88
C VAL A 292 -2.70 -1.86 18.74
N ASN A 293 -3.14 -1.75 20.00
CA ASN A 293 -2.57 -0.82 20.98
C ASN A 293 -1.32 -1.34 21.73
N GLY A 294 -0.79 -2.52 21.37
CA GLY A 294 0.39 -3.11 22.03
C GLY A 294 0.14 -3.70 23.43
N ARG A 295 -1.12 -3.81 23.86
CA ARG A 295 -1.54 -4.40 25.15
C ARG A 295 -1.76 -5.90 24.99
N TYR A 296 -0.68 -6.63 24.71
CA TYR A 296 -0.72 -8.04 24.32
C TYR A 296 -1.20 -8.99 25.43
N SER A 297 -0.80 -8.76 26.69
CA SER A 297 -1.27 -9.56 27.84
C SER A 297 -2.79 -9.49 28.00
N VAL A 298 -3.37 -8.29 27.83
CA VAL A 298 -4.83 -8.06 27.85
C VAL A 298 -5.52 -8.71 26.65
N CYS A 299 -4.89 -8.68 25.47
CA CYS A 299 -5.41 -9.41 24.31
C CYS A 299 -5.51 -10.91 24.59
N LEU A 300 -4.45 -11.51 25.13
CA LEU A 300 -4.40 -12.95 25.41
C LEU A 300 -5.36 -13.35 26.54
N SER A 301 -5.49 -12.55 27.60
CA SER A 301 -6.42 -12.86 28.70
C SER A 301 -7.89 -12.74 28.30
N ILE A 302 -8.24 -11.82 27.38
CA ILE A 302 -9.57 -11.78 26.77
C ILE A 302 -9.83 -13.06 25.98
N LEU A 303 -8.90 -13.48 25.12
CA LEU A 303 -9.07 -14.69 24.30
C LEU A 303 -9.19 -15.96 25.15
N GLU A 304 -8.31 -16.15 26.15
CA GLU A 304 -8.36 -17.31 27.04
C GLU A 304 -9.66 -17.34 27.85
N GLY A 305 -10.15 -16.17 28.28
CA GLY A 305 -11.43 -16.05 28.96
C GLY A 305 -12.67 -16.44 28.14
N TYR A 306 -12.56 -16.67 26.83
CA TYR A 306 -13.64 -17.19 25.96
C TYR A 306 -13.24 -18.50 25.26
N ARG A 307 -12.10 -19.10 25.64
CA ARG A 307 -11.60 -20.37 25.07
C ARG A 307 -12.66 -21.47 25.09
N ASN A 308 -13.34 -21.63 26.21
CA ASN A 308 -14.33 -22.69 26.43
C ASN A 308 -15.52 -22.55 25.47
N ASP A 309 -15.96 -21.32 25.19
CA ASP A 309 -17.03 -21.04 24.23
C ASP A 309 -16.60 -21.43 22.81
N TYR A 310 -15.38 -21.05 22.41
CA TYR A 310 -14.83 -21.39 21.09
C TYR A 310 -14.54 -22.89 20.90
N LEU A 311 -14.29 -23.63 21.98
CA LEU A 311 -14.14 -25.09 21.96
C LEU A 311 -15.47 -25.84 21.77
N LEU A 312 -16.60 -25.20 22.09
CA LEU A 312 -17.94 -25.74 21.90
C LEU A 312 -18.55 -25.42 20.52
N ASP A 313 -17.79 -24.75 19.65
CA ASP A 313 -18.20 -24.47 18.27
C ASP A 313 -17.78 -25.59 17.28
N ILE A 314 -18.70 -25.99 16.42
CA ILE A 314 -18.55 -27.12 15.48
C ILE A 314 -17.43 -26.96 14.43
N HIS A 315 -17.11 -25.73 14.02
CA HIS A 315 -16.10 -25.45 13.00
C HIS A 315 -14.79 -24.96 13.62
N LEU A 316 -14.86 -24.07 14.62
CA LEU A 316 -13.73 -23.39 15.24
C LEU A 316 -12.96 -24.27 16.23
N SER A 317 -13.62 -25.18 16.95
CA SER A 317 -13.04 -26.02 18.01
C SER A 317 -11.71 -26.69 17.62
N SER A 318 -11.66 -27.31 16.44
CA SER A 318 -10.45 -27.98 15.92
C SER A 318 -9.29 -27.03 15.56
N HIS A 319 -9.57 -25.72 15.49
CA HIS A 319 -8.63 -24.65 15.14
C HIS A 319 -8.22 -23.78 16.34
N VAL A 320 -8.99 -23.76 17.44
CA VAL A 320 -8.75 -22.89 18.63
C VAL A 320 -7.28 -22.94 19.07
N SER A 321 -6.74 -24.13 19.32
CA SER A 321 -5.36 -24.30 19.79
C SER A 321 -4.30 -23.82 18.79
N ASP A 322 -4.54 -23.96 17.47
CA ASP A 322 -3.62 -23.45 16.45
C ASP A 322 -3.70 -21.93 16.32
N ILE A 323 -4.91 -21.37 16.28
CA ILE A 323 -5.17 -19.93 16.20
C ILE A 323 -4.59 -19.21 17.43
N PHE A 324 -4.85 -19.72 18.63
CA PHE A 324 -4.35 -19.13 19.88
C PHE A 324 -2.83 -19.17 19.94
N ARG A 325 -2.20 -20.29 19.54
CA ARG A 325 -0.74 -20.39 19.42
C ARG A 325 -0.18 -19.37 18.43
N LEU A 326 -0.80 -19.19 17.27
CA LEU A 326 -0.37 -18.18 16.28
C LEU A 326 -0.49 -16.75 16.84
N ILE A 327 -1.62 -16.41 17.47
CA ILE A 327 -1.84 -15.08 18.08
C ILE A 327 -0.82 -14.83 19.20
N ARG A 328 -0.53 -15.84 20.03
CA ARG A 328 0.47 -15.76 21.11
C ARG A 328 1.89 -15.57 20.57
N SER A 329 2.33 -16.41 19.64
CA SER A 329 3.66 -16.27 19.00
C SER A 329 3.81 -14.90 18.34
N LYS A 330 2.78 -14.43 17.64
CA LYS A 330 2.76 -13.11 17.00
C LYS A 330 2.77 -11.96 18.01
N SER A 331 2.08 -12.10 19.14
CA SER A 331 2.07 -11.13 20.24
C SER A 331 3.45 -10.99 20.87
N ILE A 332 4.14 -12.10 21.14
CA ILE A 332 5.51 -12.12 21.67
C ILE A 332 6.48 -11.47 20.65
N ALA A 333 6.37 -11.81 19.37
CA ALA A 333 7.19 -11.20 18.32
C ALA A 333 6.96 -9.68 18.20
N GLN A 334 5.70 -9.24 18.17
CA GLN A 334 5.33 -7.81 18.06
C GLN A 334 5.65 -7.00 19.32
N TYR A 335 5.66 -7.64 20.50
CA TYR A 335 6.18 -7.05 21.73
C TYR A 335 7.70 -6.83 21.65
N PHE A 336 8.43 -7.73 21.00
CA PHE A 336 9.89 -7.67 20.92
C PHE A 336 10.44 -6.69 19.88
N ILE A 337 9.70 -6.42 18.78
CA ILE A 337 10.13 -5.50 17.68
C ILE A 337 10.79 -4.17 18.13
N PRO A 338 10.24 -3.40 19.09
CA PRO A 338 10.84 -2.13 19.50
C PRO A 338 12.10 -2.25 20.39
N PHE A 339 12.50 -3.47 20.79
CA PHE A 339 13.59 -3.68 21.73
C PHE A 339 14.81 -4.36 21.09
N SER A 340 16.01 -3.89 21.42
CA SER A 340 17.27 -4.56 21.08
C SER A 340 17.64 -5.67 22.07
N CYS A 341 17.16 -5.57 23.32
CA CYS A 341 17.37 -6.53 24.40
C CYS A 341 16.19 -6.44 25.40
N VAL A 342 15.70 -7.59 25.88
CA VAL A 342 14.64 -7.69 26.91
C VAL A 342 15.05 -8.76 27.93
N THR A 343 14.74 -8.58 29.23
CA THR A 343 14.99 -9.60 30.26
C THR A 343 13.95 -10.72 30.20
N LEU A 344 14.36 -11.96 30.46
CA LEU A 344 13.45 -13.11 30.52
C LEU A 344 12.43 -12.96 31.66
N GLU A 345 12.79 -12.30 32.75
CA GLU A 345 11.87 -11.95 33.85
C GLU A 345 10.71 -11.05 33.37
N SER A 346 10.99 -10.02 32.56
CA SER A 346 9.95 -9.14 32.01
C SER A 346 9.03 -9.86 31.01
N LEU A 347 9.58 -10.80 30.24
CA LEU A 347 8.80 -11.65 29.34
C LEU A 347 7.94 -12.65 30.11
N ASN A 348 8.48 -13.29 31.15
CA ASN A 348 7.72 -14.18 32.03
C ASN A 348 6.58 -13.44 32.72
N ALA A 349 6.83 -12.26 33.29
CA ALA A 349 5.79 -11.41 33.91
C ALA A 349 4.69 -10.96 32.93
N SER A 350 4.98 -10.90 31.62
CA SER A 350 4.03 -10.44 30.59
C SER A 350 3.27 -11.57 29.89
N PHE A 351 3.83 -12.78 29.83
CA PHE A 351 3.37 -13.86 28.96
C PHE A 351 3.40 -15.27 29.57
N ALA A 352 4.21 -15.56 30.60
CA ALA A 352 4.23 -16.90 31.20
C ALA A 352 3.06 -17.10 32.17
N GLN A 353 2.69 -18.36 32.43
CA GLN A 353 1.79 -18.69 33.53
C GLN A 353 2.56 -18.65 34.87
N SER A 354 1.82 -18.55 35.98
CA SER A 354 2.44 -18.42 37.30
C SER A 354 3.28 -19.66 37.65
N GLY A 355 4.60 -19.50 37.69
CA GLY A 355 5.56 -20.58 37.97
C GLY A 355 6.13 -21.30 36.74
N GLU A 356 5.72 -20.94 35.52
CA GLU A 356 6.28 -21.48 34.28
C GLU A 356 7.34 -20.55 33.66
N SER A 357 8.21 -21.09 32.80
CA SER A 357 9.19 -20.32 32.03
C SER A 357 8.87 -20.31 30.54
N ILE A 358 8.93 -19.13 29.92
CA ILE A 358 8.72 -18.94 28.48
C ILE A 358 9.91 -19.41 27.62
N GLU A 359 11.03 -19.81 28.22
CA GLU A 359 12.28 -20.11 27.50
C GLU A 359 12.13 -21.21 26.43
N GLU A 360 11.40 -22.29 26.72
CA GLU A 360 11.17 -23.35 25.73
C GLU A 360 10.32 -22.87 24.54
N GLU A 361 9.33 -22.01 24.79
CA GLU A 361 8.50 -21.38 23.75
C GLU A 361 9.34 -20.45 22.87
N LEU A 362 10.18 -19.60 23.48
CA LEU A 362 11.11 -18.73 22.76
C LEU A 362 12.12 -19.53 21.94
N LEU A 363 12.67 -20.63 22.49
CA LEU A 363 13.56 -21.54 21.75
C LEU A 363 12.84 -22.18 20.55
N GLY A 364 11.57 -22.54 20.68
CA GLY A 364 10.73 -22.99 19.57
C GLY A 364 10.55 -21.93 18.49
N MET A 365 10.23 -20.69 18.90
CA MET A 365 10.04 -19.55 18.01
C MET A 365 11.32 -19.09 17.29
N ILE A 366 12.49 -19.25 17.92
CA ILE A 366 13.79 -18.97 17.28
C ILE A 366 14.13 -20.09 16.27
N LYS A 367 13.96 -21.36 16.65
CA LYS A 367 14.24 -22.51 15.76
C LYS A 367 13.35 -22.54 14.51
N ASN A 368 12.09 -22.11 14.61
CA ASN A 368 11.17 -22.07 13.48
C ASN A 368 11.21 -20.74 12.67
N GLY A 369 12.05 -19.79 13.07
CA GLY A 369 12.23 -18.51 12.37
C GLY A 369 11.15 -17.43 12.64
N THR A 370 10.19 -17.68 13.53
CA THR A 370 9.17 -16.68 13.90
C THR A 370 9.78 -15.51 14.69
N LEU A 371 10.86 -15.76 15.44
CA LEU A 371 11.53 -14.77 16.28
C LEU A 371 13.03 -14.70 15.97
N ASN A 372 13.48 -13.59 15.40
CA ASN A 372 14.87 -13.38 15.04
C ASN A 372 15.69 -12.83 16.23
N ALA A 373 15.94 -13.68 17.22
CA ALA A 373 16.60 -13.33 18.48
C ALA A 373 17.58 -14.42 18.96
N ARG A 374 18.40 -14.09 19.97
CA ARG A 374 19.29 -15.02 20.69
C ARG A 374 19.08 -14.88 22.19
N ILE A 375 18.96 -16.01 22.88
CA ILE A 375 18.88 -16.07 24.34
C ILE A 375 20.30 -16.10 24.93
N ASP A 376 20.61 -15.17 25.81
CA ASP A 376 21.78 -15.18 26.69
C ASP A 376 21.34 -15.73 28.05
N THR A 377 21.62 -17.01 28.29
CA THR A 377 21.26 -17.72 29.52
C THR A 377 22.12 -17.34 30.73
N ILE A 378 23.24 -16.65 30.52
CA ILE A 378 24.11 -16.17 31.61
C ILE A 378 23.56 -14.87 32.18
N LYS A 379 23.06 -13.98 31.33
CA LYS A 379 22.45 -12.70 31.72
C LYS A 379 20.93 -12.76 31.89
N GLY A 380 20.29 -13.84 31.46
CA GLY A 380 18.85 -13.97 31.44
C GLY A 380 18.17 -12.98 30.48
N THR A 381 18.74 -12.76 29.28
CA THR A 381 18.19 -11.81 28.30
C THR A 381 17.93 -12.41 26.93
N LEU A 382 16.92 -11.87 26.25
CA LEU A 382 16.62 -12.10 24.84
C LEU A 382 17.15 -10.91 24.03
N ASN A 383 18.15 -11.16 23.18
CA ASN A 383 18.86 -10.14 22.40
C ASN A 383 18.44 -10.22 20.93
N ALA A 384 18.13 -9.08 20.31
CA ALA A 384 17.69 -9.04 18.93
C ALA A 384 18.86 -9.35 17.98
N VAL A 385 18.66 -10.24 17.02
CA VAL A 385 19.65 -10.45 15.97
C VAL A 385 19.42 -9.38 14.91
N ILE A 386 20.29 -8.37 14.88
CA ILE A 386 20.32 -7.35 13.82
C ILE A 386 21.38 -7.81 12.80
N PRO A 387 21.01 -8.56 11.75
CA PRO A 387 21.96 -8.97 10.73
C PRO A 387 22.40 -7.74 9.92
N SER A 388 23.70 -7.64 9.64
CA SER A 388 24.22 -6.57 8.77
C SER A 388 23.58 -6.69 7.38
N PRO A 389 22.89 -5.66 6.86
CA PRO A 389 22.27 -5.71 5.52
C PRO A 389 23.29 -6.00 4.42
N ARG A 390 24.53 -5.52 4.58
CA ARG A 390 25.65 -5.82 3.68
C ARG A 390 26.00 -7.30 3.68
N ALA A 391 26.10 -7.92 4.85
CA ALA A 391 26.41 -9.35 4.97
C ALA A 391 25.28 -10.22 4.40
N GLN A 392 24.01 -9.84 4.60
CA GLN A 392 22.88 -10.53 3.98
C GLN A 392 22.89 -10.41 2.45
N LEU A 393 23.16 -9.22 1.91
CA LEU A 393 23.26 -9.02 0.47
C LEU A 393 24.40 -9.85 -0.12
N GLN A 394 25.60 -9.80 0.49
CA GLN A 394 26.75 -10.59 0.07
C GLN A 394 26.46 -12.10 0.08
N GLN A 395 25.82 -12.60 1.15
CA GLN A 395 25.45 -14.01 1.26
C GLN A 395 24.42 -14.40 0.18
N LYS A 396 23.35 -13.60 0.01
CA LYS A 396 22.32 -13.84 -1.00
C LYS A 396 22.91 -13.83 -2.43
N THR A 397 23.80 -12.89 -2.73
CA THR A 397 24.51 -12.84 -4.02
C THR A 397 25.39 -14.07 -4.22
N LEU A 398 26.16 -14.50 -3.21
CA LEU A 398 26.98 -15.71 -3.28
C LEU A 398 26.12 -16.97 -3.52
N ASP A 399 24.96 -17.08 -2.88
CA ASP A 399 24.09 -18.23 -3.04
C ASP A 399 23.38 -18.23 -4.40
N SER A 400 22.95 -17.07 -4.91
CA SER A 400 22.48 -16.93 -6.30
C SER A 400 23.55 -17.29 -7.34
N VAL A 401 24.82 -16.89 -7.13
CA VAL A 401 25.93 -17.24 -8.04
C VAL A 401 26.23 -18.74 -8.02
N LYS A 402 26.22 -19.39 -6.85
CA LYS A 402 26.37 -20.86 -6.75
C LYS A 402 25.24 -21.60 -7.44
N GLU A 403 24.01 -21.11 -7.30
CA GLU A 403 22.84 -21.72 -7.95
C GLU A 403 22.93 -21.59 -9.47
N TYR A 404 23.29 -20.40 -9.98
CA TYR A 404 23.54 -20.18 -11.40
C TYR A 404 24.68 -21.08 -11.94
N GLU A 405 25.78 -21.20 -11.20
CA GLU A 405 26.88 -22.11 -11.57
C GLU A 405 26.43 -23.58 -11.60
N ARG A 406 25.61 -23.99 -10.63
CA ARG A 406 25.02 -25.34 -10.56
C ARG A 406 24.13 -25.62 -11.76
N GLU A 407 23.22 -24.71 -12.10
CA GLU A 407 22.39 -24.82 -13.30
C GLU A 407 23.23 -24.89 -14.58
N LEU A 408 24.21 -24.01 -14.74
CA LEU A 408 25.07 -23.98 -15.92
C LEU A 408 25.82 -25.31 -16.09
N ARG A 409 26.39 -25.85 -15.01
CA ARG A 409 27.04 -27.17 -15.00
C ARG A 409 26.06 -28.30 -15.36
N GLN A 410 24.82 -28.26 -14.87
CA GLN A 410 23.78 -29.24 -15.22
C GLN A 410 23.34 -29.13 -16.69
N ARG A 411 23.20 -27.92 -17.25
CA ARG A 411 22.87 -27.69 -18.66
C ARG A 411 23.99 -28.20 -19.58
N ILE A 412 25.25 -27.90 -19.26
CA ILE A 412 26.43 -28.42 -19.99
C ILE A 412 26.48 -29.95 -19.91
N LEU A 413 26.25 -30.53 -18.72
CA LEU A 413 26.21 -31.99 -18.56
C LEU A 413 25.10 -32.63 -19.42
N ARG A 414 23.90 -32.04 -19.44
CA ARG A 414 22.79 -32.51 -20.30
C ARG A 414 23.16 -32.43 -21.79
N MET A 415 23.76 -31.31 -22.22
CA MET A 415 24.20 -31.14 -23.61
C MET A 415 25.26 -32.19 -23.99
N ASN A 416 26.18 -32.52 -23.09
CA ASN A 416 27.18 -33.57 -23.29
C ASN A 416 26.56 -34.98 -23.31
N ILE A 417 25.53 -35.25 -22.50
CA ILE A 417 24.78 -36.52 -22.50
C ILE A 417 24.05 -36.72 -23.82
N ILE A 418 23.36 -35.69 -24.33
CA ILE A 418 22.69 -35.71 -25.64
C ILE A 418 23.72 -35.92 -26.76
N ASN A 419 24.82 -35.15 -26.76
CA ASN A 419 25.88 -35.29 -27.76
C ASN A 419 26.61 -36.65 -27.71
N ALA A 420 26.58 -37.34 -26.57
CA ALA A 420 27.09 -38.71 -26.42
C ALA A 420 26.09 -39.79 -26.85
N GLY A 421 24.89 -39.42 -27.33
CA GLY A 421 23.83 -40.38 -27.69
C GLY A 421 23.23 -41.12 -26.50
N LEU A 422 23.37 -40.58 -25.28
CA LEU A 422 22.89 -41.18 -24.03
C LEU A 422 21.50 -40.65 -23.63
N GLU A 423 20.67 -40.30 -24.62
CA GLU A 423 19.31 -39.83 -24.40
C GLU A 423 18.35 -41.02 -24.20
N LEU A 424 17.41 -40.86 -23.26
CA LEU A 424 16.38 -41.87 -23.01
C LEU A 424 15.23 -41.66 -24.00
N GLU A 425 15.25 -42.45 -25.07
CA GLU A 425 14.10 -42.64 -25.97
C GLU A 425 12.81 -42.89 -25.14
N PRO A 426 11.77 -42.05 -25.28
CA PRO A 426 10.48 -42.32 -24.64
C PRO A 426 9.88 -43.59 -25.25
N LYS A 427 9.68 -44.63 -24.43
CA LYS A 427 9.10 -45.91 -24.89
C LYS A 427 7.69 -45.69 -25.44
N ASN A 428 7.56 -45.69 -26.77
CA ASN A 428 6.28 -45.49 -27.45
C ASN A 428 5.34 -46.70 -27.33
N GLY A 429 4.05 -46.38 -27.14
CA GLY A 429 2.91 -47.28 -26.98
C GLY A 429 1.95 -46.66 -25.95
N VAL A 430 0.81 -46.06 -26.30
CA VAL A 430 -0.13 -46.41 -27.38
C VAL A 430 -0.66 -45.14 -28.11
N SER A 431 -1.03 -45.30 -29.39
CA SER A 431 -1.52 -44.26 -30.31
C SER A 431 -3.02 -43.92 -30.15
N LEU A 432 -3.40 -42.70 -30.57
CA LEU A 432 -4.63 -42.29 -31.29
C LEU A 432 -4.73 -40.74 -31.19
N GLY A 433 -4.83 -39.92 -32.23
CA GLY A 433 -4.79 -40.13 -33.68
C GLY A 433 -5.35 -38.87 -34.38
N GLY A 434 -4.54 -38.18 -35.19
CA GLY A 434 -4.92 -36.92 -35.85
C GLY A 434 -3.70 -36.11 -36.27
N ASP A 435 -3.31 -36.23 -37.54
CA ASP A 435 -2.08 -35.65 -38.10
C ASP A 435 -2.39 -34.39 -38.93
N GLN A 436 -1.74 -33.27 -38.58
CA GLN A 436 -1.21 -32.32 -39.56
C GLN A 436 -0.16 -31.39 -38.91
N SER A 437 1.10 -31.77 -39.12
CA SER A 437 2.29 -30.89 -39.27
C SER A 437 2.36 -29.55 -38.52
N THR A 438 3.31 -29.44 -37.59
CA THR A 438 3.95 -28.17 -37.22
C THR A 438 5.47 -28.34 -37.24
N ASP A 439 6.15 -27.49 -38.01
CA ASP A 439 7.62 -27.45 -38.09
C ASP A 439 8.26 -27.11 -36.72
N LEU A 440 9.46 -27.66 -36.47
CA LEU A 440 10.17 -27.55 -35.19
C LEU A 440 11.09 -26.32 -35.06
N ASP A 441 10.91 -25.30 -35.91
CA ASP A 441 11.66 -24.03 -35.89
C ASP A 441 10.82 -22.86 -35.34
N GLN A 442 10.20 -23.06 -34.17
CA GLN A 442 9.68 -21.98 -33.32
C GLN A 442 9.41 -22.48 -31.88
N ILE A 443 10.39 -22.32 -30.99
CA ILE A 443 10.15 -22.34 -29.54
C ILE A 443 10.67 -21.02 -28.96
N ASP A 444 9.70 -20.16 -28.68
CA ASP A 444 9.90 -18.84 -28.09
C ASP A 444 10.39 -18.94 -26.64
N PHE A 445 11.18 -17.96 -26.21
CA PHE A 445 12.00 -18.04 -25.00
C PHE A 445 11.39 -17.27 -23.81
N GLU A 446 10.06 -17.20 -23.70
CA GLU A 446 9.38 -16.32 -22.74
C GLU A 446 8.07 -16.92 -22.16
N ALA A 447 8.16 -17.98 -21.34
CA ALA A 447 6.97 -18.67 -20.80
C ALA A 447 7.08 -19.32 -19.39
N ILE A 448 7.73 -18.66 -18.41
CA ILE A 448 7.46 -18.85 -16.97
C ILE A 448 7.72 -17.51 -16.25
N GLY A 449 6.80 -16.85 -15.54
CA GLY A 449 5.40 -17.17 -15.29
C GLY A 449 4.79 -16.17 -14.29
N SER A 450 4.37 -14.99 -14.77
CA SER A 450 3.51 -14.07 -14.01
C SER A 450 2.04 -14.50 -14.13
N PRO A 451 1.23 -14.48 -13.05
CA PRO A 451 -0.18 -14.84 -13.13
C PRO A 451 -1.02 -13.74 -13.83
N PRO A 452 -2.17 -14.09 -14.44
CA PRO A 452 -2.79 -13.27 -15.47
C PRO A 452 -3.89 -12.32 -14.96
N TYR A 453 -4.02 -11.17 -15.63
CA TYR A 453 -5.29 -10.46 -15.78
C TYR A 453 -5.36 -9.80 -17.17
N GLY A 454 -6.00 -10.49 -18.13
CA GLY A 454 -6.67 -9.86 -19.27
C GLY A 454 -8.18 -9.86 -18.99
N SER A 455 -8.88 -8.73 -18.98
CA SER A 455 -9.19 -7.82 -20.10
C SER A 455 -10.35 -8.29 -20.98
N SER A 456 -11.49 -7.61 -20.84
CA SER A 456 -12.37 -7.25 -21.96
C SER A 456 -13.42 -6.24 -21.47
N PHE A 457 -13.16 -4.96 -21.72
CA PHE A 457 -14.22 -3.97 -21.88
C PHE A 457 -14.27 -3.68 -23.38
N LYS A 458 -15.47 -3.74 -23.97
CA LYS A 458 -15.69 -3.32 -25.35
C LYS A 458 -16.86 -2.36 -25.41
N ASP A 459 -16.61 -1.28 -26.14
CA ASP A 459 -17.52 -0.53 -26.99
C ASP A 459 -18.84 -0.04 -26.35
N LEU A 460 -18.95 1.27 -26.19
CA LEU A 460 -20.13 2.04 -26.62
C LEU A 460 -19.79 3.54 -26.72
N GLU A 461 -20.05 4.12 -27.90
CA GLU A 461 -19.99 5.55 -28.19
C GLU A 461 -21.34 6.23 -27.87
N GLY A 462 -21.35 7.56 -27.72
CA GLY A 462 -22.54 8.38 -27.50
C GLY A 462 -22.86 8.61 -26.01
N ASP A 463 -23.43 9.74 -25.59
CA ASP A 463 -24.01 10.85 -26.35
C ASP A 463 -23.83 12.19 -25.60
N GLU A 464 -23.91 13.31 -26.31
CA GLU A 464 -23.91 14.65 -25.70
C GLU A 464 -25.27 14.93 -25.03
N THR A 465 -25.30 15.72 -23.94
CA THR A 465 -26.45 16.61 -23.71
C THR A 465 -26.14 17.74 -22.72
N LEU A 466 -26.33 18.98 -23.17
CA LEU A 466 -26.37 20.16 -22.30
C LEU A 466 -27.63 20.15 -21.42
N GLY A 467 -27.48 20.54 -20.15
CA GLY A 467 -28.58 20.73 -19.20
C GLY A 467 -28.45 22.03 -18.40
N CYS A 468 -28.66 23.18 -19.03
CA CYS A 468 -28.72 24.47 -18.34
C CYS A 468 -29.98 24.58 -17.47
N TYR A 469 -29.85 24.98 -16.20
CA TYR A 469 -30.93 25.74 -15.52
C TYR A 469 -30.37 26.86 -14.61
N LYS A 470 -31.16 27.94 -14.50
CA LYS A 470 -30.75 29.25 -13.98
C LYS A 470 -31.17 29.48 -12.52
N GLY A 471 -30.28 30.11 -11.75
CA GLY A 471 -30.51 31.50 -11.31
C GLY A 471 -30.95 31.81 -9.87
N VAL A 472 -30.72 33.10 -9.52
CA VAL A 472 -31.31 33.87 -8.39
C VAL A 472 -30.71 33.53 -7.00
N SER A 473 -30.24 34.46 -6.15
CA SER A 473 -30.06 35.93 -6.23
C SER A 473 -29.01 36.42 -5.21
N CYS A 474 -28.33 37.53 -5.49
CA CYS A 474 -27.64 38.32 -4.47
C CYS A 474 -28.61 39.31 -3.79
N ALA A 475 -28.40 39.60 -2.50
CA ALA A 475 -28.98 40.76 -1.81
C ALA A 475 -27.90 41.41 -0.93
N ASN A 476 -27.79 42.74 -1.01
CA ASN A 476 -26.78 43.55 -0.32
C ASN A 476 -27.34 44.23 0.93
N SER A 477 -26.46 44.47 1.93
CA SER A 477 -26.47 45.64 2.83
C SER A 477 -25.16 45.62 3.63
N SER A 478 -24.14 46.43 3.31
CA SER A 478 -23.92 47.85 3.73
C SER A 478 -23.48 47.97 5.20
N SER A 479 -22.49 48.77 5.62
CA SER A 479 -21.83 49.93 4.96
C SER A 479 -20.52 50.35 5.67
N ASP A 480 -19.58 50.92 4.89
CA ASP A 480 -18.61 52.01 5.22
C ASP A 480 -17.50 51.81 6.29
N SER A 481 -16.29 52.42 6.18
CA SER A 481 -15.80 53.49 5.25
C SER A 481 -14.28 53.45 4.94
N ASP A 482 -13.92 53.97 3.75
CA ASP A 482 -12.64 54.62 3.31
C ASP A 482 -11.25 54.00 3.64
N ILE A 483 -10.33 53.76 2.68
CA ILE A 483 -9.72 54.75 1.76
C ILE A 483 -9.28 54.13 0.40
N ARG A 484 -9.92 54.64 -0.68
CA ARG A 484 -9.45 54.93 -2.07
C ARG A 484 -8.97 53.86 -3.10
N PRO A 485 -9.10 54.15 -4.42
CA PRO A 485 -9.29 53.12 -5.46
C PRO A 485 -8.43 53.24 -6.74
N ASN A 486 -8.65 52.28 -7.66
CA ASN A 486 -8.44 52.34 -9.12
C ASN A 486 -7.01 52.47 -9.70
N LYS A 487 -6.44 51.30 -10.05
CA LYS A 487 -6.04 51.02 -11.44
C LYS A 487 -6.63 49.68 -11.91
N CYS A 488 -7.86 49.73 -12.43
CA CYS A 488 -8.48 48.58 -13.10
C CYS A 488 -7.94 48.42 -14.53
N TYR A 489 -6.98 47.51 -14.74
CA TYR A 489 -6.74 46.81 -16.01
C TYR A 489 -6.01 45.49 -15.69
N CYS A 490 -6.64 44.35 -16.01
CA CYS A 490 -6.29 42.99 -15.54
C CYS A 490 -6.32 42.81 -14.00
N THR A 491 -7.41 42.20 -13.54
CA THR A 491 -7.66 41.75 -12.16
C THR A 491 -6.43 41.07 -11.53
N LEU A 492 -5.72 41.83 -10.69
CA LEU A 492 -4.56 41.55 -9.84
C LEU A 492 -3.73 40.28 -10.15
N LEU A 493 -2.42 40.47 -10.39
CA LEU A 493 -1.45 39.39 -10.36
C LEU A 493 -1.60 38.60 -9.05
N LYS A 494 -1.87 37.32 -9.20
CA LYS A 494 -2.18 36.34 -8.15
C LYS A 494 -1.17 36.42 -7.00
N ALA A 495 -1.65 36.66 -5.77
CA ALA A 495 -0.80 36.88 -4.60
C ALA A 495 -0.21 35.56 -4.07
N TYR A 496 0.91 35.14 -4.64
CA TYR A 496 1.71 33.99 -4.19
C TYR A 496 2.87 34.41 -3.31
N THR A 497 3.00 33.81 -2.13
CA THR A 497 4.27 33.80 -1.38
C THR A 497 4.94 32.44 -1.60
N ARG A 498 6.10 32.40 -2.26
CA ARG A 498 6.90 31.17 -2.39
C ARG A 498 8.09 31.22 -1.44
N TYR A 499 8.05 30.32 -0.47
CA TYR A 499 9.09 30.08 0.51
C TYR A 499 10.02 28.99 0.01
N CYS A 500 11.25 29.38 -0.34
CA CYS A 500 12.29 28.52 -0.87
C CYS A 500 13.25 28.09 0.25
N HIS A 501 13.34 26.78 0.52
CA HIS A 501 14.36 26.21 1.41
C HIS A 501 15.45 25.49 0.61
N GLY A 502 16.68 25.50 1.13
CA GLY A 502 17.81 24.82 0.49
C GLY A 502 17.84 23.30 0.70
N VAL A 503 17.30 22.76 1.80
CA VAL A 503 17.69 21.40 2.26
C VAL A 503 16.52 20.52 2.71
N LEU A 504 16.67 19.21 2.50
CA LEU A 504 15.85 18.16 3.11
C LEU A 504 16.16 18.01 4.63
N GLY A 505 15.51 18.81 5.49
CA GLY A 505 15.76 18.75 6.95
C GLY A 505 14.65 19.34 7.84
N ALA A 506 14.18 18.53 8.80
CA ALA A 506 12.89 18.68 9.50
C ALA A 506 12.62 20.00 10.26
N GLY A 507 13.57 20.50 11.05
CA GLY A 507 13.26 21.39 12.18
C GLY A 507 12.72 22.78 11.81
N GLY A 508 13.58 23.65 11.25
CA GLY A 508 13.24 25.07 11.07
C GLY A 508 12.20 25.32 9.98
N SER A 509 12.34 24.68 8.81
CA SER A 509 11.46 24.96 7.66
C SER A 509 10.01 24.54 7.89
N ASN A 510 9.79 23.42 8.57
CA ASN A 510 8.43 22.94 8.81
C ASN A 510 7.78 23.69 9.96
N ALA A 511 8.54 24.16 10.96
CA ALA A 511 8.00 25.06 11.96
C ALA A 511 7.42 26.35 11.34
N VAL A 512 8.14 26.98 10.39
CA VAL A 512 7.61 28.16 9.66
C VAL A 512 6.36 27.81 8.85
N GLN A 513 6.33 26.66 8.19
CA GLN A 513 5.14 26.25 7.46
C GLN A 513 3.95 25.99 8.40
N THR A 514 4.14 25.28 9.52
CA THR A 514 3.08 24.97 10.48
C THR A 514 2.50 26.25 11.09
N VAL A 515 3.34 27.24 11.39
CA VAL A 515 2.90 28.60 11.75
C VAL A 515 1.88 29.16 10.74
N PHE A 516 2.19 29.13 9.44
CA PHE A 516 1.26 29.63 8.41
C PHE A 516 0.06 28.69 8.14
N MET A 517 0.12 27.43 8.55
CA MET A 517 -1.02 26.51 8.44
C MET A 517 -2.13 26.79 9.45
N THR A 518 -1.83 27.40 10.61
CA THR A 518 -2.84 27.87 11.58
C THR A 518 -3.77 28.95 11.01
N ARG A 519 -3.33 29.64 9.97
CA ARG A 519 -4.01 30.81 9.40
C ARG A 519 -5.16 30.43 8.48
N LYS A 520 -6.38 30.77 8.88
CA LYS A 520 -7.61 30.47 8.11
C LYS A 520 -7.76 31.31 6.83
N ASP A 521 -7.04 32.42 6.71
CA ASP A 521 -7.00 33.31 5.53
C ASP A 521 -5.99 32.86 4.44
N LEU A 522 -5.11 31.92 4.76
CA LEU A 522 -4.14 31.35 3.82
C LEU A 522 -4.58 29.99 3.27
N GLN A 523 -4.06 29.66 2.10
CA GLN A 523 -4.02 28.31 1.54
C GLN A 523 -2.56 27.87 1.44
N CYS A 524 -2.14 26.93 2.28
CA CYS A 524 -0.78 26.41 2.30
C CYS A 524 -0.63 25.19 1.38
N ILE A 525 0.41 25.20 0.55
CA ILE A 525 0.77 24.10 -0.37
C ILE A 525 2.21 23.63 -0.03
N HIS A 526 2.37 22.33 0.19
CA HIS A 526 3.62 21.72 0.63
C HIS A 526 4.33 20.98 -0.51
N GLU A 527 5.51 21.47 -0.89
CA GLU A 527 6.43 20.90 -1.88
C GLU A 527 5.76 20.38 -3.16
N PRO A 528 4.97 21.22 -3.86
CA PRO A 528 4.23 20.80 -5.04
C PRO A 528 5.15 20.53 -6.25
N PHE A 529 6.36 21.12 -6.32
CA PHE A 529 7.27 20.87 -7.44
C PHE A 529 8.06 19.56 -7.31
N GLY A 530 8.08 18.95 -6.12
CA GLY A 530 8.69 17.64 -5.90
C GLY A 530 8.05 16.52 -6.75
N ASP A 531 6.76 16.65 -7.08
CA ASP A 531 6.02 15.64 -7.85
C ASP A 531 6.54 15.53 -9.28
N ALA A 532 6.63 16.68 -9.96
CA ALA A 532 7.25 16.77 -11.28
C ALA A 532 8.74 16.42 -11.23
N PHE A 533 9.46 16.84 -10.19
CA PHE A 533 10.91 16.66 -10.06
C PHE A 533 11.36 15.20 -9.89
N TYR A 534 10.64 14.40 -9.09
CA TYR A 534 11.00 13.00 -8.80
C TYR A 534 10.26 11.97 -9.67
N PHE A 535 8.95 12.16 -9.91
CA PHE A 535 8.08 11.10 -10.45
C PHE A 535 7.61 11.37 -11.88
N GLY A 536 7.42 12.65 -12.24
CA GLY A 536 6.84 13.09 -13.51
C GLY A 536 7.56 12.63 -14.79
N PRO A 537 6.95 12.87 -15.97
CA PRO A 537 7.58 12.64 -17.27
C PRO A 537 8.66 13.71 -17.57
N GLU A 538 8.67 14.79 -16.80
CA GLU A 538 9.65 15.90 -16.84
C GLU A 538 10.57 15.88 -15.61
N ARG A 539 10.86 14.70 -15.06
CA ARG A 539 11.72 14.58 -13.86
C ARG A 539 13.16 15.02 -14.13
N LEU A 540 13.73 15.74 -13.18
CA LEU A 540 15.16 16.11 -13.16
C LEU A 540 15.99 15.17 -12.28
N SER A 541 15.35 14.46 -11.34
CA SER A 541 16.01 13.49 -10.47
C SER A 541 16.18 12.13 -11.17
N SER A 542 17.33 11.50 -10.94
CA SER A 542 17.58 10.10 -11.27
C SER A 542 17.13 9.13 -10.18
N ARG A 543 16.67 9.62 -9.02
CA ARG A 543 16.40 8.81 -7.81
C ARG A 543 15.41 7.66 -8.02
N TYR A 544 14.42 7.85 -8.89
CA TYR A 544 13.41 6.85 -9.25
C TYR A 544 13.43 6.51 -10.74
N GLU A 545 14.55 6.76 -11.42
CA GLU A 545 14.71 6.56 -12.87
C GLU A 545 14.47 5.10 -13.29
N ASP A 546 15.07 4.16 -12.57
CA ASP A 546 14.93 2.72 -12.77
C ASP A 546 13.73 2.11 -12.01
N ASP A 547 13.04 2.88 -11.16
CA ASP A 547 11.91 2.42 -10.34
C ASP A 547 10.59 2.99 -10.86
N VAL A 548 10.20 2.55 -12.06
CA VAL A 548 8.92 2.87 -12.70
C VAL A 548 7.75 2.53 -11.76
N LYS A 549 7.87 1.44 -11.00
CA LYS A 549 6.84 1.03 -10.05
C LYS A 549 6.65 2.05 -8.94
N ALA A 550 7.72 2.55 -8.31
CA ALA A 550 7.61 3.60 -7.29
C ALA A 550 7.07 4.92 -7.88
N ARG A 551 7.37 5.22 -9.15
CA ARG A 551 6.79 6.38 -9.85
C ARG A 551 5.29 6.23 -10.04
N ASP A 552 4.80 5.07 -10.47
CA ASP A 552 3.37 4.82 -10.67
C ASP A 552 2.61 4.72 -9.34
N GLU A 553 3.18 4.01 -8.34
CA GLU A 553 2.61 3.91 -6.98
C GLU A 553 2.61 5.25 -6.23
N SER A 554 3.39 6.26 -6.66
CA SER A 554 3.35 7.61 -6.09
C SER A 554 2.03 8.35 -6.37
N GLY A 555 1.32 7.98 -7.45
CA GLY A 555 0.17 8.74 -7.97
C GLY A 555 0.54 10.02 -8.73
N PHE A 556 1.83 10.30 -8.92
CA PHE A 556 2.35 11.52 -9.56
C PHE A 556 3.17 11.26 -10.84
N SER A 557 3.17 10.05 -11.40
CA SER A 557 3.95 9.70 -12.60
C SER A 557 3.65 10.56 -13.84
N ASP A 558 2.44 11.11 -13.94
CA ASP A 558 2.00 12.04 -14.99
C ASP A 558 2.17 13.54 -14.65
N SER A 559 2.71 13.88 -13.47
CA SER A 559 2.81 15.28 -13.02
C SER A 559 3.88 16.06 -13.80
N THR A 560 3.45 17.09 -14.52
CA THR A 560 4.33 18.02 -15.26
C THR A 560 4.56 19.29 -14.46
N PHE A 561 5.59 20.07 -14.80
CA PHE A 561 5.78 21.39 -14.19
C PHE A 561 4.56 22.29 -14.47
N LYS A 562 3.95 22.20 -15.66
CA LYS A 562 2.72 22.93 -15.99
C LYS A 562 1.53 22.50 -15.12
N SER A 563 1.26 21.21 -14.93
CA SER A 563 0.11 20.77 -14.13
C SER A 563 0.24 21.21 -12.66
N VAL A 564 1.45 21.26 -12.13
CA VAL A 564 1.74 21.84 -10.81
C VAL A 564 1.38 23.34 -10.76
N PHE A 565 1.80 24.13 -11.76
CA PHE A 565 1.40 25.54 -11.86
C PHE A 565 -0.11 25.72 -12.05
N ASP A 566 -0.77 24.88 -12.86
CA ASP A 566 -2.22 24.96 -13.09
C ASP A 566 -3.01 24.72 -11.78
N GLU A 567 -2.60 23.76 -10.94
CA GLU A 567 -3.23 23.49 -9.63
C GLU A 567 -2.98 24.63 -8.62
N ILE A 568 -1.76 25.20 -8.58
CA ILE A 568 -1.46 26.42 -7.82
C ILE A 568 -2.37 27.58 -8.27
N GLU A 569 -2.54 27.75 -9.59
CA GLU A 569 -3.41 28.79 -10.16
C GLU A 569 -4.90 28.55 -9.85
N LYS A 570 -5.35 27.29 -9.77
CA LYS A 570 -6.71 26.88 -9.41
C LYS A 570 -7.02 27.12 -7.93
N GLN A 571 -6.11 26.79 -7.01
CA GLN A 571 -6.32 27.04 -5.57
C GLN A 571 -6.45 28.53 -5.25
N THR A 572 -5.85 29.40 -6.06
CA THR A 572 -5.97 30.86 -5.88
C THR A 572 -7.37 31.38 -6.25
N GLN A 573 -8.12 30.67 -7.09
CA GLN A 573 -9.49 31.06 -7.47
C GLN A 573 -10.48 30.89 -6.30
N GLN A 574 -10.07 30.24 -5.21
CA GLN A 574 -10.86 30.04 -4.00
C GLN A 574 -10.85 31.27 -3.05
N GLY A 575 -10.22 32.37 -3.46
CA GLY A 575 -10.29 33.67 -2.75
C GLY A 575 -9.33 33.85 -1.57
N LYS A 576 -8.51 32.83 -1.26
CA LYS A 576 -7.45 32.91 -0.23
C LYS A 576 -6.10 33.25 -0.84
N ARG A 577 -5.22 33.88 -0.05
CA ARG A 577 -3.81 34.07 -0.43
C ARG A 577 -3.07 32.73 -0.34
N VAL A 578 -2.22 32.43 -1.32
CA VAL A 578 -1.54 31.13 -1.43
C VAL A 578 -0.10 31.24 -0.91
N PHE A 579 0.25 30.36 0.04
CA PHE A 579 1.60 30.18 0.57
C PHE A 579 2.16 28.83 0.10
N ILE A 580 3.31 28.83 -0.55
CA ILE A 580 3.95 27.62 -1.08
C ILE A 580 5.29 27.43 -0.37
N LYS A 581 5.46 26.33 0.37
CA LYS A 581 6.77 25.87 0.83
C LYS A 581 7.34 24.94 -0.22
N ASP A 582 8.54 25.21 -0.73
CA ASP A 582 9.18 24.36 -1.73
C ASP A 582 10.71 24.33 -1.58
N ILE A 583 11.40 23.46 -2.31
CA ILE A 583 12.87 23.34 -2.29
C ILE A 583 13.40 23.82 -3.64
N THR A 584 14.32 24.79 -3.64
CA THR A 584 14.78 25.42 -4.89
C THR A 584 15.43 24.45 -5.87
N HIS A 585 16.04 23.38 -5.34
CA HIS A 585 16.56 22.25 -6.09
C HIS A 585 15.52 21.62 -7.05
N TYR A 586 14.22 21.68 -6.75
CA TYR A 586 13.18 21.14 -7.64
C TYR A 586 13.01 21.93 -8.95
N LEU A 587 13.55 23.15 -9.05
CA LEU A 587 13.46 23.99 -10.25
C LEU A 587 14.74 24.06 -11.08
N ALA A 588 15.89 23.73 -10.48
CA ALA A 588 17.20 23.92 -11.09
C ALA A 588 17.82 22.55 -11.43
N PRO A 589 18.45 22.37 -12.60
CA PRO A 589 19.12 21.11 -12.89
C PRO A 589 20.25 20.81 -11.88
N PRO A 590 20.34 19.56 -11.38
CA PRO A 590 21.35 19.18 -10.42
C PRO A 590 22.76 19.16 -11.04
N TYR A 591 23.79 19.19 -10.18
CA TYR A 591 25.20 19.13 -10.57
C TYR A 591 25.65 20.27 -11.51
N GLY A 592 25.00 21.44 -11.43
CA GLY A 592 25.34 22.60 -12.26
C GLY A 592 25.07 22.43 -13.77
N LYS A 593 24.26 21.44 -14.16
CA LYS A 593 23.90 21.21 -15.58
C LYS A 593 23.13 22.42 -16.17
N PRO A 594 23.27 22.71 -17.48
CA PRO A 594 22.71 23.92 -18.09
C PRO A 594 21.17 23.88 -18.18
N ALA A 595 20.49 24.90 -17.67
CA ALA A 595 19.03 24.94 -17.64
C ALA A 595 18.40 25.09 -19.03
N SER A 596 17.28 24.39 -19.22
CA SER A 596 16.41 24.38 -20.40
C SER A 596 14.96 24.38 -19.92
N ILE A 597 14.06 25.12 -20.57
CA ILE A 597 12.67 25.26 -20.10
C ILE A 597 11.92 23.91 -20.15
N ALA A 598 11.17 23.54 -19.12
CA ALA A 598 10.40 22.29 -19.12
C ALA A 598 9.46 22.21 -20.35
N PRO A 599 9.35 21.06 -21.06
CA PRO A 599 8.56 20.94 -22.29
C PRO A 599 7.12 21.46 -22.16
N SER A 600 6.46 21.19 -21.03
CA SER A 600 5.11 21.63 -20.70
C SER A 600 4.97 23.15 -20.50
N LEU A 601 6.09 23.85 -20.28
CA LEU A 601 6.17 25.31 -20.12
C LEU A 601 6.67 26.03 -21.38
N ALA A 602 7.23 25.32 -22.36
CA ALA A 602 7.84 25.89 -23.56
C ALA A 602 6.86 26.65 -24.49
N GLY A 603 5.54 26.52 -24.25
CA GLY A 603 4.48 27.24 -24.97
C GLY A 603 3.91 28.49 -24.26
N ALA A 604 4.49 28.94 -23.13
CA ALA A 604 3.97 30.10 -22.40
C ALA A 604 4.02 31.39 -23.26
N PRO A 605 2.90 32.11 -23.47
CA PRO A 605 2.83 33.17 -24.47
C PRO A 605 3.61 34.43 -24.05
N LYS A 606 4.64 34.78 -24.84
CA LYS A 606 5.30 36.09 -24.79
C LYS A 606 4.29 37.19 -25.14
N ARG A 607 3.82 37.97 -24.16
CA ARG A 607 2.93 39.13 -24.38
C ARG A 607 3.69 40.30 -25.03
N GLY A 608 3.87 40.21 -26.35
CA GLY A 608 4.31 41.32 -27.20
C GLY A 608 3.17 42.30 -27.51
N VAL A 609 3.49 43.59 -27.60
CA VAL A 609 2.53 44.66 -27.90
C VAL A 609 2.10 44.58 -29.38
N GLY A 610 0.81 44.80 -29.63
CA GLY A 610 0.12 44.27 -30.81
C GLY A 610 0.50 44.82 -32.20
N THR A 611 0.19 44.01 -33.20
CA THR A 611 -0.34 44.44 -34.50
C THR A 611 -1.29 43.34 -35.03
N ASN A 612 -2.33 43.73 -35.77
CA ASN A 612 -3.43 42.84 -36.17
C ASN A 612 -3.05 41.91 -37.33
N GLY A 613 -3.55 40.67 -37.35
CA GLY A 613 -3.45 39.81 -38.55
C GLY A 613 -3.98 38.38 -38.43
N ALA A 614 -5.24 38.19 -38.85
CA ALA A 614 -5.85 36.98 -39.44
C ALA A 614 -5.72 35.57 -38.78
N VAL A 615 -6.88 34.90 -38.72
CA VAL A 615 -7.06 33.46 -38.47
C VAL A 615 -6.64 32.64 -39.69
N THR A 616 -5.95 31.50 -39.51
CA THR A 616 -6.07 30.32 -40.40
C THR A 616 -5.64 29.03 -39.70
N ASN A 617 -6.36 27.93 -39.98
CA ASN A 617 -5.97 26.56 -39.63
C ASN A 617 -4.99 25.98 -40.68
N GLY A 618 -4.08 25.09 -40.27
CA GLY A 618 -3.70 23.94 -41.13
C GLY A 618 -2.22 23.57 -41.27
N VAL A 619 -1.86 22.42 -40.66
CA VAL A 619 -1.12 21.28 -41.24
C VAL A 619 0.34 21.45 -41.77
N THR A 620 1.24 20.68 -41.13
CA THR A 620 2.53 20.07 -41.57
C THR A 620 3.86 20.84 -41.70
N ASN A 621 4.84 20.22 -40.99
CA ASN A 621 6.21 19.84 -41.37
C ASN A 621 7.28 20.88 -41.67
N GLY A 622 8.35 20.80 -40.87
CA GLY A 622 9.60 21.53 -41.02
C GLY A 622 10.47 21.12 -42.21
N VAL A 623 11.60 21.80 -42.32
CA VAL A 623 12.66 21.57 -43.31
C VAL A 623 14.03 21.76 -42.66
N THR A 624 14.96 20.87 -43.00
CA THR A 624 16.39 20.92 -42.68
C THR A 624 17.13 22.04 -43.41
N ASN A 625 18.26 22.48 -42.86
CA ASN A 625 19.15 23.45 -43.50
C ASN A 625 19.59 23.06 -44.92
N GLY A 626 19.53 24.04 -45.84
CA GLY A 626 20.74 24.40 -46.59
C GLY A 626 20.71 24.41 -48.12
N VAL A 627 21.31 25.48 -48.65
CA VAL A 627 21.88 25.67 -50.00
C VAL A 627 20.96 26.33 -51.05
N ALA A 628 21.58 27.15 -51.90
CA ALA A 628 20.97 28.31 -52.53
C ALA A 628 20.63 28.14 -54.03
N ALA A 629 19.62 28.92 -54.45
CA ALA A 629 19.43 29.55 -55.76
C ALA A 629 19.67 28.74 -57.06
N THR A 630 18.62 28.57 -57.88
CA THR A 630 18.39 29.38 -59.11
C THR A 630 17.11 28.98 -59.87
N ASN A 631 16.68 29.86 -60.79
CA ASN A 631 15.48 29.83 -61.63
C ASN A 631 15.12 28.51 -62.35
N GLY A 632 13.82 28.27 -62.59
CA GLY A 632 13.36 27.38 -63.67
C GLY A 632 11.86 27.04 -63.66
N ASN A 633 11.10 27.46 -64.69
CA ASN A 633 9.71 27.06 -64.95
C ASN A 633 9.57 25.54 -65.27
N GLY A 634 8.37 24.97 -65.07
CA GLY A 634 7.86 23.98 -66.06
C GLY A 634 7.05 22.75 -65.59
N THR A 635 5.78 22.95 -65.25
CA THR A 635 4.60 22.11 -65.65
C THR A 635 4.60 20.56 -65.61
N ASN A 636 3.65 20.03 -64.83
CA ASN A 636 2.66 18.96 -65.11
C ASN A 636 3.08 17.55 -65.61
N GLY A 637 2.65 16.50 -64.89
CA GLY A 637 2.83 15.08 -65.29
C GLY A 637 2.03 14.02 -64.49
N HIS A 638 0.69 14.11 -64.50
CA HIS A 638 -0.36 13.12 -64.19
C HIS A 638 -0.05 11.71 -63.57
N VAL A 639 -0.52 11.50 -62.33
CA VAL A 639 -1.21 10.32 -61.71
C VAL A 639 -1.13 8.91 -62.36
N THR A 640 -0.73 7.86 -61.59
CA THR A 640 -1.58 6.69 -61.21
C THR A 640 -0.93 5.73 -60.20
N ASN A 641 -1.75 4.82 -59.63
CA ASN A 641 -1.56 4.13 -58.35
C ASN A 641 -1.12 2.65 -58.51
N GLY A 642 -0.44 2.07 -57.49
CA GLY A 642 -0.06 0.65 -57.47
C GLY A 642 0.60 0.20 -56.16
N ASN A 643 -0.09 -0.65 -55.39
CA ASN A 643 0.44 -1.26 -54.16
C ASN A 643 1.53 -2.31 -54.43
N ALA A 644 2.46 -2.48 -53.49
CA ALA A 644 3.26 -3.70 -53.35
C ALA A 644 3.55 -4.00 -51.88
N ALA A 645 3.63 -5.29 -51.53
CA ALA A 645 3.91 -5.79 -50.18
C ALA A 645 5.32 -6.42 -50.08
N ASN A 646 5.70 -6.80 -48.85
CA ASN A 646 7.04 -7.19 -48.39
C ASN A 646 7.80 -8.27 -49.21
N GLY A 647 9.14 -8.23 -49.11
CA GLY A 647 10.05 -9.32 -49.43
C GLY A 647 11.31 -9.34 -48.53
N HIS A 648 11.74 -10.53 -48.12
CA HIS A 648 12.94 -10.79 -47.29
C HIS A 648 14.24 -11.00 -48.11
N THR A 649 15.42 -10.84 -47.50
CA THR A 649 16.76 -11.47 -47.78
C THR A 649 17.86 -10.80 -46.92
N THR A 650 19.07 -11.31 -46.62
CA THR A 650 19.54 -12.65 -46.13
C THR A 650 20.92 -12.50 -45.44
N ASN A 651 21.41 -13.52 -44.71
CA ASN A 651 22.69 -13.52 -43.96
C ASN A 651 23.97 -13.53 -44.83
N GLY A 652 25.11 -13.16 -44.20
CA GLY A 652 26.49 -13.38 -44.69
C GLY A 652 27.49 -13.64 -43.53
N HIS A 653 28.54 -14.43 -43.77
CA HIS A 653 29.44 -15.04 -42.75
C HIS A 653 30.92 -14.59 -42.84
N THR A 654 31.75 -15.00 -41.85
CA THR A 654 33.25 -15.07 -41.82
C THR A 654 34.03 -13.75 -41.53
N THR A 655 35.23 -13.67 -40.91
CA THR A 655 36.18 -14.64 -40.29
C THR A 655 37.19 -13.95 -39.33
N ASN A 656 38.02 -14.74 -38.61
CA ASN A 656 39.10 -14.32 -37.67
C ASN A 656 40.26 -13.49 -38.27
N GLY A 657 40.96 -12.73 -37.40
CA GLY A 657 42.29 -12.13 -37.64
C GLY A 657 43.19 -12.17 -36.40
N HIS A 658 44.50 -12.40 -36.57
CA HIS A 658 45.47 -12.71 -35.49
C HIS A 658 46.24 -11.49 -34.92
N THR A 659 46.88 -11.74 -33.77
CA THR A 659 47.72 -10.86 -32.93
C THR A 659 49.05 -10.37 -33.54
N THR A 660 49.54 -9.21 -33.08
CA THR A 660 50.98 -8.85 -33.10
C THR A 660 51.42 -8.10 -31.83
N ASN A 661 52.58 -8.47 -31.27
CA ASN A 661 53.21 -7.84 -30.10
C ASN A 661 53.96 -6.55 -30.44
N GLY A 662 54.05 -5.63 -29.47
CA GLY A 662 54.97 -4.48 -29.45
C GLY A 662 55.59 -4.30 -28.06
N HIS A 663 56.89 -4.07 -27.98
CA HIS A 663 57.69 -4.20 -26.75
C HIS A 663 57.59 -3.03 -25.76
N THR A 664 57.96 -3.32 -24.51
CA THR A 664 58.08 -2.40 -23.37
C THR A 664 59.34 -1.52 -23.41
N THR A 665 59.27 -0.35 -22.77
CA THR A 665 60.44 0.38 -22.26
C THR A 665 60.19 0.85 -20.82
N ASN A 666 61.17 0.63 -19.94
CA ASN A 666 61.08 0.98 -18.51
C ASN A 666 61.46 2.45 -18.27
N GLY A 667 60.72 3.12 -17.39
CA GLY A 667 61.12 4.35 -16.70
C GLY A 667 60.83 4.21 -15.19
N HIS A 668 61.79 4.57 -14.34
CA HIS A 668 61.72 4.28 -12.90
C HIS A 668 60.70 5.13 -12.13
N ALA A 669 60.25 4.58 -11.01
CA ALA A 669 59.19 5.13 -10.17
C ALA A 669 59.55 6.41 -9.39
N ALA A 670 58.53 7.22 -9.12
CA ALA A 670 58.48 8.16 -8.01
C ALA A 670 57.13 7.99 -7.27
N ASN A 671 57.16 7.92 -5.94
CA ASN A 671 55.95 7.77 -5.14
C ASN A 671 55.14 9.08 -5.14
N GLY A 672 53.86 8.99 -5.46
CA GLY A 672 52.89 10.07 -5.29
C GLY A 672 51.52 9.49 -4.93
N HIS A 673 51.01 9.81 -3.75
CA HIS A 673 49.62 9.54 -3.39
C HIS A 673 48.69 10.44 -4.22
N ALA A 674 47.72 9.86 -4.92
CA ALA A 674 46.60 10.60 -5.50
C ALA A 674 45.32 9.77 -5.40
N THR A 675 44.36 10.28 -4.64
CA THR A 675 42.95 9.88 -4.69
C THR A 675 42.28 10.54 -5.89
N ASN A 676 41.53 9.76 -6.67
CA ASN A 676 40.31 10.11 -7.44
C ASN A 676 39.91 8.82 -8.19
N GLY A 677 38.64 8.49 -8.38
CA GLY A 677 37.54 9.38 -8.74
C GLY A 677 37.41 9.36 -10.27
N HIS A 678 36.86 8.27 -10.82
CA HIS A 678 36.79 8.08 -12.27
C HIS A 678 35.40 8.43 -12.81
N ALA A 679 35.36 9.53 -13.55
CA ALA A 679 34.21 9.94 -14.34
C ALA A 679 33.91 8.92 -15.47
N THR A 680 32.63 8.75 -15.77
CA THR A 680 32.15 8.03 -16.96
C THR A 680 32.37 8.88 -18.20
N ASN A 681 33.32 8.48 -19.05
CA ASN A 681 33.49 9.06 -20.38
C ASN A 681 33.00 8.03 -21.42
N GLY A 682 31.69 8.07 -21.72
CA GLY A 682 31.05 7.16 -22.66
C GLY A 682 31.34 7.55 -24.11
N ASN A 683 32.21 6.80 -24.78
CA ASN A 683 32.39 6.92 -26.22
C ASN A 683 31.19 6.28 -26.93
N VAL A 684 30.55 6.99 -27.86
CA VAL A 684 29.30 6.55 -28.48
C VAL A 684 29.54 5.38 -29.44
N THR A 685 29.00 4.21 -29.11
CA THR A 685 28.76 3.11 -30.07
C THR A 685 27.28 2.80 -30.11
N ASN A 686 26.70 2.86 -31.30
CA ASN A 686 25.25 2.84 -31.53
C ASN A 686 24.64 1.47 -31.18
N GLY A 687 23.70 1.44 -30.23
CA GLY A 687 23.00 0.23 -29.77
C GLY A 687 21.79 0.60 -28.90
N ASN A 688 20.72 -0.20 -28.98
CA ASN A 688 19.36 0.12 -28.50
C ASN A 688 19.27 0.83 -27.13
N ALA A 689 18.38 1.82 -27.08
CA ALA A 689 18.18 2.70 -25.93
C ALA A 689 17.66 1.98 -24.67
N THR A 690 18.47 1.96 -23.62
CA THR A 690 18.03 1.83 -22.23
C THR A 690 17.59 3.21 -21.71
N SER A 691 16.49 3.26 -20.97
CA SER A 691 15.79 4.50 -20.60
C SER A 691 16.57 5.38 -19.61
N SER A 692 17.16 6.48 -20.10
CA SER A 692 17.71 7.53 -19.25
C SER A 692 16.65 8.52 -18.76
N ALA A 693 16.99 9.34 -17.76
CA ALA A 693 16.21 10.51 -17.36
C ALA A 693 15.88 11.41 -18.56
N PRO A 694 14.72 12.09 -18.56
CA PRO A 694 14.22 12.86 -19.70
C PRO A 694 14.95 14.21 -19.89
N TYR A 695 15.93 14.51 -19.04
CA TYR A 695 16.75 15.72 -19.07
C TYR A 695 18.20 15.39 -19.47
N PRO A 696 18.88 16.15 -20.35
CA PRO A 696 18.53 17.49 -20.84
C PRO A 696 17.32 17.52 -21.78
N TYR A 697 16.53 18.59 -21.69
CA TYR A 697 15.38 18.77 -22.59
C TYR A 697 15.83 19.30 -23.96
N ASN A 698 15.08 18.94 -25.00
CA ASN A 698 15.27 19.46 -26.36
C ASN A 698 14.65 20.86 -26.58
N THR A 699 14.43 21.62 -25.52
CA THR A 699 13.82 22.95 -25.49
C THR A 699 14.86 24.04 -25.37
N GLU A 700 14.51 25.26 -25.79
CA GLU A 700 15.41 26.41 -25.63
C GLU A 700 15.67 26.76 -24.15
N ALA A 701 16.90 27.16 -23.87
CA ALA A 701 17.29 27.78 -22.60
C ALA A 701 16.91 29.26 -22.59
N GLU A 702 16.39 29.75 -21.46
CA GLU A 702 16.18 31.20 -21.29
C GLU A 702 17.49 31.85 -20.82
N PRO A 703 18.05 32.85 -21.54
CA PRO A 703 19.39 33.37 -21.25
C PRO A 703 19.56 33.88 -19.81
N GLY A 704 20.50 33.26 -19.10
CA GLY A 704 20.84 33.58 -17.71
C GLY A 704 19.89 33.01 -16.65
N ASN A 705 18.79 32.37 -17.03
CA ASN A 705 17.89 31.69 -16.08
C ASN A 705 18.47 30.32 -15.68
N PRO A 706 18.73 30.06 -14.38
CA PRO A 706 19.26 28.79 -13.90
C PRO A 706 18.19 27.71 -13.67
N THR A 707 16.92 27.98 -14.00
CA THR A 707 15.78 27.08 -13.75
C THR A 707 15.12 26.56 -15.02
N VAL A 708 14.34 25.50 -14.89
CA VAL A 708 13.46 24.96 -15.95
C VAL A 708 12.15 25.73 -16.11
N VAL A 709 11.97 26.86 -15.40
CA VAL A 709 10.74 27.66 -15.36
C VAL A 709 10.98 29.05 -15.95
N PRO A 710 10.19 29.52 -16.94
CA PRO A 710 10.38 30.85 -17.52
C PRO A 710 10.26 31.99 -16.51
N GLU A 711 11.05 33.06 -16.70
CA GLU A 711 11.01 34.28 -15.89
C GLU A 711 9.60 34.89 -15.80
N GLU A 712 8.84 34.82 -16.89
CA GLU A 712 7.43 35.27 -16.97
C GLU A 712 6.50 34.56 -15.97
N ILE A 713 6.86 33.35 -15.53
CA ILE A 713 6.15 32.60 -14.48
C ILE A 713 6.76 32.93 -13.11
N LEU A 714 8.10 32.97 -12.99
CA LEU A 714 8.78 33.26 -11.73
C LEU A 714 8.39 34.64 -11.16
N LYS A 715 8.28 35.68 -12.00
CA LYS A 715 7.88 37.03 -11.55
C LYS A 715 6.45 37.15 -10.99
N LYS A 716 5.64 36.08 -11.05
CA LYS A 716 4.32 36.02 -10.38
C LYS A 716 4.43 35.76 -8.87
N PHE A 717 5.61 35.37 -8.37
CA PHE A 717 5.81 34.96 -6.98
C PHE A 717 6.54 36.03 -6.17
N HIS A 718 6.06 36.31 -4.96
CA HIS A 718 6.84 36.97 -3.92
C HIS A 718 7.74 35.92 -3.27
N PHE A 719 9.04 35.96 -3.55
CA PHE A 719 10.00 34.98 -3.04
C PHE A 719 10.51 35.34 -1.65
N THR A 720 10.50 34.36 -0.76
CA THR A 720 11.21 34.40 0.51
C THR A 720 12.09 33.18 0.66
N PHE A 721 13.15 33.28 1.45
CA PHE A 721 14.19 32.27 1.53
C PHE A 721 14.45 31.84 2.97
N LEU A 722 14.62 30.55 3.21
CA LEU A 722 15.16 30.02 4.47
C LEU A 722 16.46 29.28 4.19
N ILE A 723 17.51 29.66 4.91
CA ILE A 723 18.76 28.92 5.01
C ILE A 723 18.91 28.29 6.38
N ARG A 724 19.72 27.23 6.45
CA ARG A 724 20.14 26.57 7.69
C ARG A 724 21.62 26.25 7.53
N HIS A 725 22.40 26.28 8.60
CA HIS A 725 23.82 25.96 8.50
C HIS A 725 24.08 24.53 7.99
N PRO A 726 24.93 24.33 6.95
CA PRO A 726 25.35 23.01 6.45
C PRO A 726 25.70 21.97 7.53
N ARG A 727 26.45 22.38 8.56
CA ARG A 727 26.86 21.56 9.72
C ARG A 727 25.68 20.97 10.53
N SER A 728 24.47 21.53 10.38
CA SER A 728 23.25 21.04 11.03
C SER A 728 22.30 20.33 10.06
N SER A 729 22.30 20.71 8.78
CA SER A 729 21.33 20.26 7.77
C SER A 729 21.78 18.98 7.07
N ILE A 730 23.03 18.90 6.63
CA ILE A 730 23.58 17.76 5.88
C ILE A 730 23.66 16.47 6.72
N PRO A 731 24.10 16.49 8.00
CA PRO A 731 24.00 15.30 8.84
C PRO A 731 22.55 14.85 9.06
N SER A 732 21.61 15.80 9.11
CA SER A 732 20.17 15.50 9.24
C SER A 732 19.61 14.84 7.97
N TYR A 733 20.02 15.30 6.79
CA TYR A 733 19.67 14.68 5.51
C TYR A 733 20.31 13.29 5.36
N PHE A 734 21.60 13.15 5.67
CA PHE A 734 22.31 11.86 5.66
C PHE A 734 21.63 10.83 6.56
N ARG A 735 21.17 11.23 7.76
CA ARG A 735 20.38 10.38 8.67
C ARG A 735 19.09 9.85 8.04
N CYS A 736 18.46 10.61 7.15
CA CYS A 736 17.26 10.17 6.41
C CYS A 736 17.57 9.15 5.29
N THR A 737 18.84 9.00 4.89
CA THR A 737 19.28 8.09 3.82
C THR A 737 19.81 6.73 4.30
N ILE A 738 19.85 6.52 5.63
CA ILE A 738 20.37 5.30 6.27
C ILE A 738 19.31 4.58 7.12
N PRO A 739 19.48 3.27 7.42
CA PRO A 739 18.55 2.55 8.28
C PRO A 739 18.50 3.09 9.72
N PRO A 740 17.35 3.05 10.40
CA PRO A 740 16.07 2.53 9.93
C PRO A 740 15.26 3.51 9.07
N LEU A 741 15.67 4.78 9.00
CA LEU A 741 14.84 5.87 8.48
C LEU A 741 14.69 5.81 6.95
N ASN A 742 15.67 5.29 6.22
CA ASN A 742 15.60 5.09 4.77
C ASN A 742 14.41 4.23 4.29
N LYS A 743 13.95 3.28 5.09
CA LYS A 743 12.75 2.49 4.79
C LYS A 743 11.45 3.27 4.91
N VAL A 744 11.46 4.39 5.66
CA VAL A 744 10.31 5.27 5.85
C VAL A 744 10.30 6.38 4.81
N THR A 745 11.48 6.92 4.50
CA THR A 745 11.66 8.02 3.53
C THR A 745 11.71 7.56 2.08
N GLY A 746 12.07 6.29 1.82
CA GLY A 746 12.33 5.77 0.47
C GLY A 746 13.72 6.13 -0.09
N PHE A 747 14.53 6.89 0.64
CA PHE A 747 15.82 7.38 0.16
C PHE A 747 16.92 6.42 0.60
N TYR A 748 17.33 5.50 -0.28
CA TYR A 748 18.33 4.47 0.05
C TYR A 748 19.79 4.89 -0.22
N ASN A 749 19.99 6.06 -0.81
CA ASN A 749 21.28 6.66 -1.15
C ASN A 749 21.28 8.16 -0.86
N PHE A 750 22.41 8.65 -0.37
CA PHE A 750 22.71 10.08 -0.22
C PHE A 750 23.17 10.67 -1.55
N ASP A 751 22.52 11.75 -2.00
CA ASP A 751 22.92 12.53 -3.18
C ASP A 751 23.38 13.92 -2.72
N PRO A 752 24.68 14.28 -2.88
CA PRO A 752 25.18 15.60 -2.48
C PRO A 752 24.49 16.78 -3.18
N SER A 753 23.92 16.60 -4.38
CA SER A 753 23.24 17.68 -5.11
C SER A 753 21.90 18.07 -4.45
N GLU A 754 21.21 17.13 -3.80
CA GLU A 754 19.98 17.41 -3.04
C GLU A 754 20.23 18.24 -1.76
N ALA A 755 21.49 18.60 -1.47
CA ALA A 755 21.81 19.61 -0.45
C ALA A 755 21.39 21.03 -0.85
N GLY A 756 21.26 21.32 -2.16
CA GLY A 756 20.51 22.44 -2.72
C GLY A 756 21.01 23.87 -2.48
N TYR A 757 22.18 24.10 -1.87
CA TYR A 757 22.67 25.46 -1.59
C TYR A 757 23.16 26.19 -2.85
N ASP A 758 23.83 25.50 -3.78
CA ASP A 758 24.23 26.06 -5.07
C ASP A 758 22.99 26.43 -5.90
N GLU A 759 22.02 25.52 -6.04
CA GLU A 759 20.76 25.79 -6.74
C GLU A 759 20.04 26.98 -6.13
N LEU A 760 19.94 27.05 -4.79
CA LEU A 760 19.36 28.17 -4.06
C LEU A 760 20.11 29.49 -4.36
N ARG A 761 21.44 29.47 -4.36
CA ARG A 761 22.26 30.66 -4.66
C ARG A 761 22.10 31.12 -6.10
N ARG A 762 22.22 30.22 -7.08
CA ARG A 762 22.05 30.54 -8.51
C ARG A 762 20.69 31.17 -8.78
N VAL A 763 19.62 30.61 -8.22
CA VAL A 763 18.26 31.15 -8.35
C VAL A 763 18.10 32.49 -7.62
N PHE A 764 18.65 32.63 -6.42
CA PHE A 764 18.65 33.91 -5.69
C PHE A 764 19.35 35.03 -6.47
N ASP A 765 20.56 34.77 -6.97
CA ASP A 765 21.34 35.74 -7.74
C ASP A 765 20.63 36.10 -9.06
N PHE A 766 19.97 35.14 -9.72
CA PHE A 766 19.13 35.40 -10.89
C PHE A 766 17.94 36.32 -10.55
N LEU A 767 17.12 35.96 -9.56
CA LEU A 767 15.94 36.75 -9.15
C LEU A 767 16.33 38.16 -8.73
N LYS A 768 17.45 38.31 -8.02
CA LYS A 768 18.04 39.59 -7.62
C LYS A 768 18.54 40.40 -8.82
N SER A 769 19.21 39.76 -9.80
CA SER A 769 19.70 40.44 -11.02
C SER A 769 18.57 40.99 -11.89
N LYS A 770 17.39 40.37 -11.83
CA LYS A 770 16.17 40.77 -12.55
C LYS A 770 15.27 41.74 -11.79
N GLY A 771 15.57 42.03 -10.52
CA GLY A 771 14.74 42.89 -9.67
C GLY A 771 13.47 42.22 -9.13
N HIS A 772 13.37 40.89 -9.17
CA HIS A 772 12.25 40.14 -8.57
C HIS A 772 12.39 40.03 -7.04
N VAL A 773 13.60 40.22 -6.50
CA VAL A 773 13.89 40.40 -5.06
C VAL A 773 15.00 41.44 -4.85
N GLY A 774 14.84 42.28 -3.83
CA GLY A 774 15.75 43.37 -3.53
C GLY A 774 15.60 44.60 -4.45
N PRO A 775 16.51 45.59 -4.34
CA PRO A 775 17.80 45.54 -3.64
C PRO A 775 17.71 45.75 -2.12
N ALA A 776 16.59 46.24 -1.59
CA ALA A 776 16.41 46.46 -0.16
C ALA A 776 16.44 45.13 0.62
N ILE A 777 17.11 45.11 1.78
CA ILE A 777 17.15 43.94 2.67
C ILE A 777 16.09 44.13 3.75
N ALA A 778 15.31 43.07 4.00
CA ALA A 778 14.27 43.04 5.03
C ALA A 778 14.79 43.52 6.39
N GLY A 779 14.00 44.33 7.10
CA GLY A 779 14.35 44.91 8.39
C GLY A 779 15.43 46.01 8.39
N LYS A 780 15.99 46.40 7.23
CA LYS A 780 16.97 47.52 7.11
C LYS A 780 16.38 48.81 6.54
N TYR A 781 15.07 48.87 6.34
CA TYR A 781 14.36 50.05 5.86
C TYR A 781 13.04 50.25 6.61
N GLU A 782 12.54 51.49 6.63
CA GLU A 782 11.26 51.84 7.25
C GLU A 782 10.27 52.33 6.18
N GLY A 783 9.02 51.86 6.26
CA GLY A 783 7.97 52.14 5.27
C GLY A 783 7.80 51.04 4.22
N ASN A 784 6.93 51.29 3.24
CA ASN A 784 6.73 50.39 2.09
C ASN A 784 7.75 50.71 0.99
N LEU A 785 8.26 49.68 0.29
CA LEU A 785 9.13 49.90 -0.85
C LEU A 785 8.38 50.59 -2.00
N PRO A 786 9.06 51.47 -2.77
CA PRO A 786 8.46 52.12 -3.93
C PRO A 786 8.07 51.08 -5.01
N ASN A 787 7.12 51.46 -5.87
CA ASN A 787 6.72 50.73 -7.08
C ASN A 787 6.23 49.27 -6.90
N GLY A 788 6.04 48.78 -5.67
CA GLY A 788 5.71 47.38 -5.41
C GLY A 788 6.91 46.43 -5.46
N GLU A 789 8.12 46.97 -5.29
CA GLU A 789 9.35 46.18 -5.12
C GLU A 789 9.27 45.23 -3.91
N VAL A 790 9.93 44.07 -4.02
CA VAL A 790 9.97 43.03 -2.99
C VAL A 790 11.31 43.07 -2.28
N SER A 791 11.34 43.08 -0.95
CA SER A 791 12.58 43.06 -0.18
C SER A 791 13.28 41.69 -0.26
N ILE A 792 14.59 41.66 -0.01
CA ILE A 792 15.31 40.42 0.26
C ILE A 792 14.91 39.91 1.65
N THR A 793 13.89 39.06 1.67
CA THR A 793 13.44 38.34 2.88
C THR A 793 14.16 36.99 2.97
N MET A 794 15.31 37.00 3.64
CA MET A 794 16.15 35.84 3.91
C MET A 794 16.12 35.54 5.41
N ILE A 795 15.65 34.37 5.82
CA ILE A 795 15.65 33.92 7.22
C ILE A 795 16.78 32.90 7.41
N ASP A 796 17.52 33.02 8.51
CA ASP A 796 18.36 31.93 9.00
C ASP A 796 17.59 31.10 10.05
N ALA A 797 17.69 29.77 9.94
CA ALA A 797 16.97 28.85 10.79
C ALA A 797 17.46 28.82 12.25
N ASP A 798 18.72 29.18 12.54
CA ASP A 798 19.18 29.33 13.92
C ASP A 798 18.65 30.66 14.51
N ASP A 799 18.71 31.78 13.77
CA ASP A 799 18.12 33.06 14.20
C ASP A 799 16.61 32.93 14.50
N LEU A 800 15.86 32.21 13.65
CA LEU A 800 14.44 31.89 13.85
C LEU A 800 14.19 31.08 15.12
N LEU A 801 15.01 30.07 15.40
CA LEU A 801 14.84 29.20 16.57
C LEU A 801 15.20 29.91 17.88
N ASP A 802 16.04 30.94 17.83
CA ASP A 802 16.38 31.77 19.00
C ASP A 802 15.36 32.90 19.24
N ASN A 803 14.78 33.50 18.19
CA ASN A 803 13.77 34.55 18.30
C ASN A 803 12.56 34.33 17.36
N PRO A 804 11.72 33.32 17.60
CA PRO A 804 10.61 33.00 16.70
C PRO A 804 9.55 34.10 16.62
N ASN A 805 9.25 34.78 17.72
CA ASN A 805 8.30 35.91 17.72
C ASN A 805 8.80 37.03 16.82
N GLY A 806 10.00 37.57 17.07
CA GLY A 806 10.52 38.71 16.32
C GLY A 806 10.80 38.39 14.85
N ILE A 807 11.26 37.18 14.53
CA ILE A 807 11.53 36.77 13.15
C ILE A 807 10.23 36.56 12.36
N ILE A 808 9.19 35.94 12.95
CA ILE A 808 7.90 35.76 12.27
C ILE A 808 7.13 37.09 12.17
N GLU A 809 7.17 37.96 13.19
CA GLU A 809 6.59 39.30 13.13
C GLU A 809 7.21 40.13 11.99
N ALA A 810 8.55 40.18 11.93
CA ALA A 810 9.26 40.88 10.87
C ALA A 810 9.01 40.24 9.49
N TYR A 811 8.95 38.91 9.38
CA TYR A 811 8.57 38.25 8.14
C TYR A 811 7.17 38.63 7.68
N CYS A 812 6.17 38.58 8.57
CA CYS A 812 4.79 38.95 8.30
C CYS A 812 4.68 40.40 7.78
N LYS A 813 5.40 41.34 8.40
CA LYS A 813 5.50 42.72 7.92
C LYS A 813 6.00 42.82 6.48
N GLU A 814 7.10 42.14 6.15
CA GLU A 814 7.78 42.22 4.85
C GLU A 814 6.97 41.60 3.70
N VAL A 815 6.25 40.51 3.99
CA VAL A 815 5.36 39.85 3.03
C VAL A 815 3.95 40.45 2.99
N GLY A 816 3.65 41.45 3.82
CA GLY A 816 2.32 42.08 3.91
C GLY A 816 1.24 41.12 4.45
N MET A 817 1.46 40.56 5.63
CA MET A 817 0.51 39.75 6.40
C MET A 817 0.45 40.25 7.85
N ASP A 818 -0.72 40.20 8.48
CA ASP A 818 -0.86 40.61 9.88
C ASP A 818 -0.15 39.63 10.83
N TYR A 819 0.57 40.11 11.83
CA TYR A 819 1.16 39.24 12.85
C TYR A 819 0.19 39.03 14.03
N ASP A 820 0.08 37.79 14.48
CA ASP A 820 -0.67 37.38 15.67
C ASP A 820 0.19 36.36 16.44
N PRO A 821 0.64 36.64 17.68
CA PRO A 821 1.40 35.68 18.49
C PRO A 821 0.75 34.30 18.65
N GLY A 822 -0.58 34.21 18.48
CA GLY A 822 -1.32 32.95 18.45
C GLY A 822 -0.80 31.96 17.40
N MET A 823 -0.31 32.44 16.25
CA MET A 823 0.17 31.59 15.13
C MET A 823 1.37 30.71 15.48
N LEU A 824 2.04 30.97 16.61
CA LEU A 824 3.14 30.15 17.11
C LEU A 824 2.67 28.93 17.93
N ASN A 825 1.35 28.71 18.08
CA ASN A 825 0.76 27.60 18.83
C ASN A 825 -0.35 26.93 18.00
N TRP A 826 -0.40 25.61 18.01
CA TRP A 826 -1.27 24.79 17.14
C TRP A 826 -1.66 23.46 17.79
N ASP A 827 -1.95 23.51 19.09
CA ASP A 827 -2.21 22.36 19.98
C ASP A 827 -3.66 21.84 19.88
N THR A 828 -4.30 21.96 18.70
CA THR A 828 -5.69 21.51 18.49
C THR A 828 -5.76 20.27 17.59
N GLU A 829 -6.82 19.46 17.76
CA GLU A 829 -7.04 18.27 16.92
C GLU A 829 -7.23 18.64 15.43
N GLU A 830 -7.82 19.81 15.13
CA GLU A 830 -7.94 20.34 13.76
C GLU A 830 -6.55 20.65 13.17
N ASP A 831 -5.68 21.33 13.94
CA ASP A 831 -4.33 21.69 13.52
C ASP A 831 -3.45 20.44 13.30
N HIS A 832 -3.45 19.49 14.24
CA HIS A 832 -2.69 18.23 14.10
C HIS A 832 -3.20 17.40 12.91
N ALA A 833 -4.52 17.38 12.65
CA ALA A 833 -5.08 16.71 11.47
C ALA A 833 -4.71 17.44 10.16
N GLN A 834 -4.56 18.76 10.18
CA GLN A 834 -4.11 19.54 9.02
C GLN A 834 -2.60 19.37 8.78
N ALA A 835 -1.77 19.45 9.81
CA ALA A 835 -0.34 19.19 9.78
C ALA A 835 -0.04 17.78 9.25
N LYS A 836 -0.72 16.76 9.79
CA LYS A 836 -0.59 15.38 9.32
C LYS A 836 -0.92 15.25 7.83
N ARG A 837 -2.06 15.80 7.37
CA ARG A 837 -2.43 15.77 5.94
C ARG A 837 -1.42 16.46 5.02
N ALA A 838 -0.82 17.57 5.45
CA ALA A 838 0.15 18.30 4.62
C ALA A 838 1.53 17.62 4.57
N PHE A 839 1.97 16.98 5.66
CA PHE A 839 3.32 16.41 5.79
C PHE A 839 3.41 14.91 5.50
N GLU A 840 2.27 14.19 5.38
CA GLU A 840 2.23 12.73 5.15
C GLU A 840 2.98 12.28 3.89
N LYS A 841 3.02 13.13 2.85
CA LYS A 841 3.78 12.92 1.59
C LYS A 841 5.26 12.62 1.81
N TRP A 842 5.90 13.27 2.78
CA TRP A 842 7.33 13.16 3.10
C TRP A 842 7.55 12.52 4.48
N ARG A 843 6.86 11.41 4.72
CA ARG A 843 6.92 10.65 5.97
C ARG A 843 8.37 10.28 6.33
N GLY A 844 8.75 10.45 7.60
CA GLY A 844 10.12 10.23 8.06
C GLY A 844 11.02 11.47 7.96
N PHE A 845 10.74 12.42 7.05
CA PHE A 845 11.41 13.72 7.06
C PHE A 845 10.76 14.72 8.04
N HIS A 846 9.45 14.62 8.29
CA HIS A 846 8.65 15.67 8.95
C HIS A 846 8.02 15.27 10.29
N ASN A 847 8.41 14.13 10.88
CA ASN A 847 7.81 13.62 12.12
C ASN A 847 7.86 14.65 13.27
N ASP A 848 9.02 15.28 13.48
CA ASP A 848 9.24 16.31 14.51
C ASP A 848 8.27 17.50 14.39
N ALA A 849 7.77 17.80 13.19
CA ALA A 849 6.80 18.86 12.96
C ALA A 849 5.35 18.39 13.20
N ILE A 850 5.01 17.16 12.79
CA ILE A 850 3.70 16.53 13.01
C ILE A 850 3.42 16.37 14.51
N GLU A 851 4.46 16.06 15.31
CA GLU A 851 4.40 15.85 16.76
C GLU A 851 4.59 17.16 17.58
N SER A 852 4.84 18.30 16.92
CA SER A 852 4.98 19.60 17.58
C SER A 852 3.62 20.27 17.81
N CYS A 853 3.49 21.05 18.89
CA CYS A 853 2.29 21.83 19.22
C CYS A 853 2.53 23.36 19.23
N SER A 854 3.78 23.80 19.12
CA SER A 854 4.15 25.24 19.17
C SER A 854 5.59 25.47 18.72
N LEU A 855 5.90 26.67 18.19
CA LEU A 855 7.25 27.17 17.97
C LEU A 855 7.67 28.09 19.11
N LYS A 856 8.53 27.58 20.00
CA LYS A 856 9.06 28.31 21.17
C LYS A 856 10.57 28.59 21.01
N PRO A 857 11.09 29.67 21.63
CA PRO A 857 12.53 29.93 21.67
C PRO A 857 13.30 28.73 22.24
N ARG A 858 14.52 28.49 21.74
CA ARG A 858 15.37 27.40 22.27
C ARG A 858 15.64 27.57 23.76
N ASP A 859 15.29 26.54 24.51
CA ASP A 859 15.52 26.47 25.95
C ASP A 859 17.02 26.50 26.28
N SER A 860 17.42 27.05 27.43
CA SER A 860 18.85 27.26 27.78
C SER A 860 19.68 25.96 27.81
N LYS A 861 19.03 24.81 28.03
CA LYS A 861 19.63 23.46 27.97
C LYS A 861 19.88 22.96 26.55
N HIS A 862 19.18 23.53 25.57
CA HIS A 862 19.26 23.21 24.13
C HIS A 862 19.95 24.31 23.32
N ALA A 863 20.52 25.32 23.99
CA ALA A 863 21.34 26.35 23.36
C ALA A 863 22.48 25.73 22.55
N LYS A 864 22.69 26.22 21.33
CA LYS A 864 23.64 25.66 20.36
C LYS A 864 25.08 25.81 20.86
N LYS A 865 25.65 24.72 21.40
CA LYS A 865 27.08 24.64 21.71
C LYS A 865 27.86 24.63 20.39
N THR A 866 28.72 25.64 20.18
CA THR A 866 29.64 25.70 19.04
C THR A 866 30.70 24.62 19.19
N LYS A 867 30.47 23.45 18.60
CA LYS A 867 31.46 22.37 18.51
C LYS A 867 32.62 22.78 17.59
N THR A 868 33.83 22.36 17.90
CA THR A 868 34.95 22.42 16.96
C THR A 868 34.74 21.48 15.78
N VAL A 869 35.54 21.62 14.72
CA VAL A 869 35.45 20.74 13.54
C VAL A 869 35.83 19.30 13.92
N GLU A 870 36.77 19.17 14.85
CA GLU A 870 37.27 17.92 15.41
C GLU A 870 36.18 17.21 16.24
N GLU A 871 35.50 17.94 17.13
CA GLU A 871 34.38 17.42 17.93
C GLU A 871 33.17 17.00 17.08
N GLU A 872 32.92 17.70 15.96
CA GLU A 872 31.92 17.28 14.98
C GLU A 872 32.32 16.01 14.25
N ASN A 873 33.56 15.95 13.77
CA ASN A 873 34.04 14.81 12.99
C ASN A 873 34.04 13.52 13.84
N GLU A 874 34.47 13.57 15.10
CA GLU A 874 34.36 12.41 16.01
C GLU A 874 32.90 12.08 16.33
N CYS A 875 32.04 13.07 16.61
CA CYS A 875 30.61 12.84 16.85
C CYS A 875 29.90 12.20 15.63
N TRP A 876 30.21 12.63 14.41
CA TRP A 876 29.66 12.04 13.19
C TRP A 876 30.27 10.67 12.88
N LYS A 877 31.52 10.43 13.24
CA LYS A 877 32.20 9.13 13.09
C LYS A 877 31.68 8.09 14.07
N GLU A 878 31.32 8.49 15.29
CA GLU A 878 30.57 7.66 16.25
C GLU A 878 29.15 7.36 15.74
N THR A 879 28.45 8.36 15.20
CA THR A 879 27.03 8.22 14.81
C THR A 879 26.83 7.50 13.47
N TYR A 880 27.68 7.77 12.48
CA TYR A 880 27.51 7.36 11.07
C TYR A 880 28.68 6.51 10.54
N GLY A 881 29.67 6.21 11.37
CA GLY A 881 30.91 5.56 10.96
C GLY A 881 31.88 6.49 10.23
N ALA A 882 33.13 6.05 10.05
CA ALA A 882 34.19 6.87 9.44
C ALA A 882 33.86 7.31 8.00
N GLU A 883 33.23 6.45 7.21
CA GLU A 883 32.86 6.76 5.82
C GLU A 883 31.66 7.73 5.75
N GLY A 884 30.65 7.56 6.62
CA GLY A 884 29.55 8.50 6.73
C GLY A 884 30.02 9.89 7.17
N ALA A 885 30.91 9.95 8.16
CA ALA A 885 31.53 11.21 8.59
C ALA A 885 32.34 11.90 7.48
N ARG A 886 33.07 11.13 6.66
CA ARG A 886 33.81 11.64 5.49
C ARG A 886 32.86 12.27 4.46
N ILE A 887 31.82 11.54 4.05
CA ILE A 887 30.82 12.02 3.06
C ILE A 887 30.09 13.26 3.58
N ILE A 888 29.69 13.27 4.86
CA ILE A 888 29.06 14.42 5.50
C ILE A 888 30.01 15.63 5.50
N ARG A 889 31.28 15.45 5.88
CA ARG A 889 32.27 16.53 5.93
C ARG A 889 32.53 17.14 4.56
N GLU A 890 32.76 16.30 3.54
CA GLU A 890 32.96 16.75 2.15
C GLU A 890 31.77 17.56 1.63
N CYS A 891 30.54 17.09 1.88
CA CYS A 891 29.33 17.82 1.48
C CYS A 891 29.13 19.10 2.31
N VAL A 892 29.41 19.10 3.62
CA VAL A 892 29.34 20.29 4.49
C VAL A 892 30.29 21.38 4.00
N ASP A 893 31.55 21.03 3.76
CA ASP A 893 32.58 22.01 3.40
C ASP A 893 32.35 22.56 1.98
N ALA A 894 31.80 21.77 1.07
CA ALA A 894 31.38 22.22 -0.27
C ALA A 894 30.24 23.26 -0.23
N ASN A 895 29.30 23.15 0.71
CA ASN A 895 28.10 24.01 0.78
C ASN A 895 28.25 25.22 1.74
N ILE A 896 29.33 25.31 2.53
CA ILE A 896 29.59 26.45 3.44
C ILE A 896 29.73 27.80 2.70
N PRO A 897 30.45 27.92 1.57
CA PRO A 897 30.62 29.20 0.87
C PRO A 897 29.30 29.82 0.42
N ASP A 898 28.38 29.01 -0.11
CA ASP A 898 27.07 29.47 -0.59
C ASP A 898 26.14 29.85 0.57
N TYR A 899 26.18 29.08 1.67
CA TYR A 899 25.48 29.42 2.90
C TYR A 899 25.93 30.76 3.49
N GLU A 900 27.24 31.01 3.66
CA GLU A 900 27.71 32.29 4.21
C GLU A 900 27.45 33.46 3.26
N TYR A 901 27.46 33.24 1.93
CA TYR A 901 27.01 34.24 0.96
C TYR A 901 25.53 34.60 1.16
N LEU A 902 24.63 33.61 1.22
CA LEU A 902 23.20 33.85 1.41
C LEU A 902 22.90 34.49 2.77
N LYS A 903 23.59 34.05 3.83
CA LYS A 903 23.47 34.57 5.20
C LYS A 903 23.89 36.03 5.33
N SER A 904 24.73 36.55 4.44
CA SER A 904 25.04 37.99 4.42
C SER A 904 23.81 38.88 4.14
N PHE A 905 22.75 38.31 3.56
CA PHE A 905 21.45 38.95 3.35
C PHE A 905 20.40 38.63 4.43
N ALA A 906 20.72 37.80 5.43
CA ALA A 906 19.76 37.37 6.44
C ALA A 906 19.20 38.54 7.26
N LEU A 907 17.88 38.50 7.47
CA LEU A 907 17.11 39.39 8.32
C LEU A 907 17.71 39.43 9.74
N LYS A 908 17.88 40.62 10.30
CA LYS A 908 18.39 40.81 11.67
C LYS A 908 17.37 41.57 12.51
N VAL A 909 16.73 40.84 13.41
CA VAL A 909 15.78 41.39 14.39
C VAL A 909 16.47 41.48 15.75
N PRO A 910 16.41 42.62 16.46
CA PRO A 910 16.92 42.72 17.82
C PRO A 910 16.24 41.68 18.73
N PHE A 911 17.03 40.96 19.54
CA PHE A 911 16.47 40.08 20.55
C PHE A 911 15.84 40.92 21.67
N LYS A 912 14.50 40.91 21.76
CA LYS A 912 13.77 41.41 22.93
C LYS A 912 13.55 40.25 23.90
N ALA A 913 13.88 40.45 25.17
CA ALA A 913 13.66 39.43 26.18
C ALA A 913 12.15 39.26 26.46
N PRO A 914 11.67 38.03 26.75
CA PRO A 914 10.26 37.82 27.10
C PRO A 914 9.93 38.57 28.41
N GLY A 915 9.21 39.68 28.28
CA GLY A 915 8.90 40.62 29.37
C GLY A 915 9.02 42.10 28.98
N GLU A 916 9.72 42.41 27.88
CA GLU A 916 9.82 43.79 27.33
C GLU A 916 8.77 44.02 26.23
N ALA A 917 7.54 44.31 26.66
CA ALA A 917 6.44 44.80 25.81
C ALA A 917 6.35 46.33 25.88
#